data_AF-A0A938B990-F1
#
_entry.id   AF-A0A938B990-F1
#
_cell.length_a   1.000
_cell.length_b   1.000
_cell.length_c   1.000
_cell.angle_alpha   90.00
_cell.angle_beta   90.00
_cell.angle_gamma   90.00
#
_symmetry.space_group_name_H-M   'P 1'
#
loop_
_entity.id
_entity.type
_entity.pdbx_description
1 polymer ?
#
loop_
_entity_poly.entity_id
_entity_poly.type
_entity_poly.pdbx_seq_one_letter_code
_entity_poly.pdbx_strand_id
1 'polypeptide(L)'
;MRIRSILLTLFFLFSLSTLLVLKQAFATPVTSHPRLWLRAEDLPRLRSWAVDTNPLYRDGLAVLAAEAKADMDAGLVPDQDTGGYGWEEYPTEMYAELFAFMSLISNDQLTRDDYAQRARALLMHVMNEAAKGAAEGEPFRAPRFSIYDRSRWWGEAFALTVDWIYPYLSVEDKATIRQVFLRWIDENLHAETNVHNHPEPIGVVNDPILISDPVVVRWAANNYYTAHMRNNGLMAMSLDEADDPDNELRDYLGNATGAWLYVEDHLLRNDAQGGLAPEGFEYSPQAVGYVVQFLLALHTAGHDDAAVWGPQVVLTDNPFWDDVVPALLHSLSPATVTYPDWSWMGEVYQPAWYGDGQKYWAPDFIGVFGPLGMYDYATGNVTRLEDLRWLQTHIPPGGADKLIRRVEDAEAFSEAILYFMLFDPGAPLPGDPHPSQSLRFYAPGLRHILARTSWGADATWFTYSLGWLTISHEHADGNHFEFYRQGEWLTKDRTGYGLYGNNIQTSDYHNTLALENDMPIHHDPDDYRYFHWQRGSQWLYEPSADGQILAYSFGQGYVYALGDATGLYNSDYEEVTDISHASRSIVWLEPDHIVVYDRATSKTAGRFKRFWLQLPAQAVVFDNHATVTTASGQQLFVTTLLPSDAVISSELAEMPEEAAQEPMKFRLKVEAPGGPQGVRFLHVLQGADAGASANSVALVVSTSGTPFEGGQVNTTVVLFPVNLSTPFTSLTYTVPTAIKTHLITGLTPNSGYDVVTQPVGNDVQVTINTGATYYTDSGGVLIWKTELIKGDVSGNGFVTAYDAFLVLQHVVGLIALSPAQQEAADVTGNGVISALDAAFILQYTVGLITEFPSVAKVGTKVGAPSFSPKTEEKLLADAIIELEKAPLSTEQQQVLKQLKQLLQQLAPPKQTALLPNFPNPFNPDTWIPYQLAQGASVSIRIYNMHGQLVRSINLGHRKAGNYIERAQAAYWDGRNEVGESVASGAYFYTLQAGEFRATRKMVIVK
;
A
#
# COMPACT_ATOMS: atom_id res chain seq x y z
N MET A 1 -13.89 44.28 43.42
CA MET A 1 -13.76 45.72 43.09
C MET A 1 -12.45 45.90 42.32
N ARG A 2 -12.56 46.26 41.03
CA ARG A 2 -11.52 46.64 40.06
C ARG A 2 -10.42 45.61 39.68
N ILE A 3 -10.20 45.56 38.36
CA ILE A 3 -9.17 44.81 37.59
C ILE A 3 -9.54 43.34 37.27
N ARG A 4 -10.64 43.18 36.54
CA ARG A 4 -10.86 42.12 35.53
C ARG A 4 -11.73 42.70 34.41
N SER A 5 -11.14 43.51 33.53
CA SER A 5 -11.83 44.00 32.31
C SER A 5 -10.91 44.56 31.21
N ILE A 6 -9.61 44.22 31.18
CA ILE A 6 -8.68 44.65 30.08
C ILE A 6 -7.69 43.52 29.73
N LEU A 7 -8.14 42.27 29.69
CA LEU A 7 -7.30 41.14 29.26
C LEU A 7 -8.12 40.03 28.58
N LEU A 8 -9.25 40.41 27.97
CA LEU A 8 -10.09 39.52 27.17
C LEU A 8 -10.43 40.14 25.79
N THR A 9 -9.64 41.12 25.33
CA THR A 9 -9.89 41.87 24.07
C THR A 9 -8.61 42.12 23.27
N LEU A 10 -7.58 41.28 23.44
CA LEU A 10 -6.29 41.42 22.72
C LEU A 10 -5.67 40.07 22.29
N PHE A 11 -6.50 39.02 22.17
CA PHE A 11 -6.11 37.72 21.58
C PHE A 11 -7.09 37.24 20.49
N PHE A 12 -7.90 38.16 19.97
CA PHE A 12 -8.81 37.95 18.83
C PHE A 12 -8.69 39.16 17.91
N LEU A 13 -7.56 39.29 17.22
CA LEU A 13 -7.31 40.24 16.12
C LEU A 13 -5.88 40.02 15.60
N PHE A 14 -5.58 38.82 15.07
CA PHE A 14 -4.50 38.55 14.11
C PHE A 14 -4.59 37.09 13.61
N SER A 15 -5.69 36.78 12.90
CA SER A 15 -5.80 35.67 11.93
C SER A 15 -7.20 35.69 11.28
N LEU A 16 -7.60 36.84 10.73
CA LEU A 16 -8.78 36.92 9.86
C LEU A 16 -8.38 37.65 8.57
N SER A 17 -7.66 36.93 7.74
CA SER A 17 -7.55 37.14 6.31
C SER A 17 -7.34 35.75 5.74
N THR A 18 -8.26 35.31 4.87
CA THR A 18 -8.26 34.01 4.16
C THR A 18 -8.32 32.74 5.01
N LEU A 19 -9.47 32.49 5.65
CA LEU A 19 -9.99 31.13 5.81
C LEU A 19 -11.52 31.18 5.92
N LEU A 20 -12.14 31.52 4.79
CA LEU A 20 -13.54 31.24 4.53
C LEU A 20 -13.54 30.11 3.48
N VAL A 21 -13.31 28.87 3.92
CA VAL A 21 -13.60 27.70 3.07
C VAL A 21 -15.12 27.61 3.02
N LEU A 22 -15.71 28.32 2.06
CA LEU A 22 -16.99 27.94 1.53
C LEU A 22 -16.82 26.52 1.00
N LYS A 23 -17.58 25.56 1.54
CA LYS A 23 -18.08 24.48 0.70
C LYS A 23 -18.82 25.16 -0.45
N GLN A 24 -18.17 25.30 -1.60
CA GLN A 24 -18.84 25.76 -2.80
C GLN A 24 -19.81 24.66 -3.21
N ALA A 25 -21.10 24.94 -3.02
CA ALA A 25 -22.16 24.22 -3.68
C ALA A 25 -22.17 24.63 -5.16
N PHE A 26 -22.20 23.61 -6.03
CA PHE A 26 -22.44 23.65 -7.48
C PHE A 26 -21.50 24.54 -8.31
N ALA A 27 -20.49 23.93 -8.94
CA ALA A 27 -19.86 24.56 -10.10
C ALA A 27 -20.87 24.51 -11.25
N THR A 28 -21.41 25.66 -11.64
CA THR A 28 -21.98 25.78 -12.99
C THR A 28 -20.89 25.52 -14.01
N PRO A 29 -21.18 24.84 -15.14
CA PRO A 29 -20.21 24.62 -16.20
C PRO A 29 -19.48 25.93 -16.57
N VAL A 30 -18.15 25.84 -16.70
CA VAL A 30 -17.31 26.99 -17.04
C VAL A 30 -17.55 27.35 -18.51
N THR A 31 -18.01 28.58 -18.75
CA THR A 31 -18.34 29.07 -20.10
C THR A 31 -17.22 29.84 -20.78
N SER A 32 -16.12 30.11 -20.08
CA SER A 32 -14.93 30.77 -20.63
C SER A 32 -13.87 29.75 -21.03
N HIS A 33 -13.14 30.07 -22.10
CA HIS A 33 -11.94 29.35 -22.51
C HIS A 33 -10.66 30.06 -22.00
N PRO A 34 -9.58 29.31 -21.68
CA PRO A 34 -9.49 27.85 -21.60
C PRO A 34 -10.26 27.28 -20.38
N ARG A 35 -10.70 26.03 -20.48
CA ARG A 35 -11.38 25.27 -19.41
C ARG A 35 -10.93 23.81 -19.30
N LEU A 36 -10.23 23.26 -20.28
CA LEU A 36 -9.70 21.90 -20.24
C LEU A 36 -8.27 21.94 -19.67
N TRP A 37 -8.05 21.16 -18.58
CA TRP A 37 -6.83 21.07 -17.75
C TRP A 37 -6.41 22.32 -16.99
N LEU A 38 -6.72 23.50 -17.48
CA LEU A 38 -6.44 24.77 -16.83
C LEU A 38 -7.54 25.78 -17.16
N ARG A 39 -7.67 26.81 -16.31
CA ARG A 39 -8.68 27.86 -16.48
C ARG A 39 -8.04 29.20 -16.83
N ALA A 40 -8.85 30.12 -17.34
CA ALA A 40 -8.44 31.51 -17.56
C ALA A 40 -7.82 32.18 -16.29
N GLU A 41 -8.25 31.75 -15.10
CA GLU A 41 -7.73 32.21 -13.80
C GLU A 41 -6.30 31.73 -13.49
N ASP A 42 -5.82 30.67 -14.14
CA ASP A 42 -4.44 30.18 -14.01
C ASP A 42 -3.44 30.99 -14.84
N LEU A 43 -3.90 31.63 -15.91
CA LEU A 43 -3.03 32.30 -16.89
C LEU A 43 -2.11 33.36 -16.28
N PRO A 44 -2.56 34.25 -15.35
CA PRO A 44 -1.65 35.20 -14.71
C PRO A 44 -0.47 34.52 -14.00
N ARG A 45 -0.71 33.38 -13.34
CA ARG A 45 0.32 32.60 -12.65
C ARG A 45 1.25 31.94 -13.66
N LEU A 46 0.73 31.20 -14.64
CA LEU A 46 1.54 30.51 -15.64
C LEU A 46 2.39 31.47 -16.48
N ARG A 47 1.86 32.65 -16.85
CA ARG A 47 2.62 33.72 -17.51
C ARG A 47 3.76 34.25 -16.65
N SER A 48 3.55 34.35 -15.34
CA SER A 48 4.61 34.76 -14.41
C SER A 48 5.75 33.74 -14.32
N TRP A 49 5.48 32.47 -14.65
CA TRP A 49 6.48 31.40 -14.70
C TRP A 49 7.20 31.32 -16.05
N ALA A 50 6.59 31.85 -17.12
CA ALA A 50 7.12 31.85 -18.49
C ALA A 50 8.19 32.94 -18.73
N VAL A 51 9.23 32.97 -17.89
CA VAL A 51 10.27 34.01 -17.87
C VAL A 51 11.67 33.40 -17.85
N ASP A 52 12.67 34.13 -18.35
CA ASP A 52 14.06 33.66 -18.44
C ASP A 52 14.72 33.31 -17.09
N THR A 53 14.14 33.76 -15.98
CA THR A 53 14.59 33.41 -14.63
C THR A 53 14.11 32.05 -14.15
N ASN A 54 13.12 31.44 -14.83
CA ASN A 54 12.67 30.08 -14.56
C ASN A 54 13.39 29.11 -15.52
N PRO A 55 14.32 28.26 -15.04
CA PRO A 55 15.08 27.34 -15.90
C PRO A 55 14.20 26.35 -16.65
N LEU A 56 13.11 25.87 -16.03
CA LEU A 56 12.19 24.91 -16.66
C LEU A 56 11.49 25.51 -17.89
N TYR A 57 11.30 26.83 -17.89
CA TYR A 57 10.86 27.57 -19.07
C TYR A 57 12.02 27.86 -20.01
N ARG A 58 13.06 28.58 -19.53
CA ARG A 58 14.15 29.10 -20.38
C ARG A 58 14.89 28.00 -21.14
N ASP A 59 15.27 26.94 -20.42
CA ASP A 59 16.12 25.87 -20.94
C ASP A 59 15.30 24.63 -21.34
N GLY A 60 14.02 24.57 -20.95
CA GLY A 60 13.10 23.49 -21.31
C GLY A 60 12.08 23.97 -22.33
N LEU A 61 10.90 24.38 -21.85
CA LEU A 61 9.72 24.61 -22.69
C LEU A 61 9.93 25.65 -23.81
N ALA A 62 10.70 26.71 -23.56
CA ALA A 62 11.01 27.73 -24.57
C ALA A 62 11.96 27.22 -25.66
N VAL A 63 12.88 26.30 -25.32
CA VAL A 63 13.76 25.63 -26.29
C VAL A 63 12.94 24.72 -27.17
N LEU A 64 12.15 23.84 -26.57
CA LEU A 64 11.24 22.93 -27.28
C LEU A 64 10.31 23.70 -28.23
N ALA A 65 9.70 24.78 -27.77
CA ALA A 65 8.83 25.62 -28.59
C ALA A 65 9.56 26.37 -29.71
N ALA A 66 10.84 26.68 -29.56
CA ALA A 66 11.65 27.30 -30.62
C ALA A 66 12.04 26.29 -31.70
N GLU A 67 12.39 25.06 -31.29
CA GLU A 67 12.68 23.95 -32.21
C GLU A 67 11.43 23.57 -33.00
N ALA A 68 10.29 23.41 -32.32
CA ALA A 68 9.02 23.13 -33.00
C ALA A 68 8.64 24.18 -34.06
N LYS A 69 8.92 25.47 -33.79
CA LYS A 69 8.74 26.54 -34.79
C LYS A 69 9.68 26.38 -35.97
N ALA A 70 10.94 26.04 -35.72
CA ALA A 70 11.92 25.82 -36.76
C ALA A 70 11.52 24.65 -37.66
N ASP A 71 10.98 23.57 -37.08
CA ASP A 71 10.48 22.41 -37.81
C ASP A 71 9.28 22.76 -38.69
N MET A 72 8.31 23.52 -38.16
CA MET A 72 7.18 24.03 -38.94
C MET A 72 7.64 24.98 -40.06
N ASP A 73 8.57 25.89 -39.77
CA ASP A 73 9.10 26.85 -40.75
C ASP A 73 9.95 26.17 -41.85
N ALA A 74 10.54 25.01 -41.53
CA ALA A 74 11.27 24.15 -42.47
C ALA A 74 10.34 23.25 -43.31
N GLY A 75 9.03 23.21 -43.01
CA GLY A 75 8.08 22.34 -43.68
C GLY A 75 8.21 20.87 -43.28
N LEU A 76 8.64 20.59 -42.04
CA LEU A 76 8.58 19.23 -41.50
C LEU A 76 7.15 18.90 -41.04
N VAL A 77 6.50 19.86 -40.37
CA VAL A 77 5.10 19.77 -39.95
C VAL A 77 4.28 20.83 -40.69
N PRO A 78 3.14 20.48 -41.30
CA PRO A 78 2.53 19.15 -41.35
C PRO A 78 3.02 18.27 -42.52
N ASP A 79 3.92 18.76 -43.39
CA ASP A 79 4.15 18.15 -44.69
C ASP A 79 4.75 16.72 -44.67
N GLN A 80 5.44 16.31 -43.59
CA GLN A 80 5.99 14.95 -43.43
C GLN A 80 5.08 14.00 -42.65
N ASP A 81 3.99 14.49 -42.09
CA ASP A 81 3.02 13.67 -41.41
C ASP A 81 2.13 12.97 -42.44
N THR A 82 2.16 11.63 -42.48
CA THR A 82 1.35 10.89 -43.45
C THR A 82 -0.13 10.87 -43.08
N GLY A 83 -0.48 11.28 -41.86
CA GLY A 83 -1.81 11.13 -41.29
C GLY A 83 -2.20 9.66 -41.07
N GLY A 84 -1.23 8.75 -41.02
CA GLY A 84 -1.42 7.35 -40.62
C GLY A 84 -1.76 7.20 -39.14
N TYR A 85 -2.14 5.99 -38.73
CA TYR A 85 -2.59 5.69 -37.36
C TYR A 85 -1.53 5.03 -36.46
N GLY A 86 -0.30 4.90 -36.94
CA GLY A 86 0.86 4.37 -36.20
C GLY A 86 1.85 5.47 -35.81
N TRP A 87 3.08 5.07 -35.48
CA TRP A 87 4.15 5.99 -35.12
C TRP A 87 4.54 6.90 -36.29
N GLU A 88 4.77 8.18 -35.99
CA GLU A 88 5.26 9.20 -36.91
C GLU A 88 6.35 10.01 -36.21
N GLU A 89 7.35 10.45 -36.97
CA GLU A 89 8.44 11.29 -36.44
C GLU A 89 7.95 12.72 -36.13
N TYR A 90 6.99 13.22 -36.92
CA TYR A 90 6.48 14.58 -36.84
C TYR A 90 4.94 14.65 -36.72
N PRO A 91 4.32 14.11 -35.64
CA PRO A 91 2.86 14.11 -35.50
C PRO A 91 2.31 15.54 -35.40
N THR A 92 1.45 15.94 -36.36
CA THR A 92 0.95 17.32 -36.48
C THR A 92 0.24 17.81 -35.23
N GLU A 93 -0.56 16.95 -34.60
CA GLU A 93 -1.36 17.26 -33.42
C GLU A 93 -0.52 17.61 -32.18
N MET A 94 0.63 16.95 -31.99
CA MET A 94 1.55 17.22 -30.89
C MET A 94 2.12 18.65 -30.97
N TYR A 95 2.48 19.11 -32.18
CA TYR A 95 2.96 20.46 -32.42
C TYR A 95 1.84 21.51 -32.25
N ALA A 96 0.63 21.18 -32.69
CA ALA A 96 -0.53 22.05 -32.54
C ALA A 96 -0.83 22.34 -31.06
N GLU A 97 -0.75 21.32 -30.20
CA GLU A 97 -0.95 21.44 -28.76
C GLU A 97 0.12 22.29 -28.08
N LEU A 98 1.41 22.07 -28.39
CA LEU A 98 2.50 22.89 -27.85
C LEU A 98 2.32 24.36 -28.22
N PHE A 99 2.03 24.66 -29.49
CA PHE A 99 1.77 26.03 -29.91
C PHE A 99 0.52 26.61 -29.25
N ALA A 100 -0.53 25.82 -29.06
CA ALA A 100 -1.73 26.26 -28.36
C ALA A 100 -1.41 26.65 -26.91
N PHE A 101 -0.64 25.83 -26.19
CA PHE A 101 -0.21 26.14 -24.82
C PHE A 101 0.67 27.39 -24.76
N MET A 102 1.66 27.49 -25.66
CA MET A 102 2.54 28.67 -25.73
C MET A 102 1.77 29.95 -26.05
N SER A 103 0.67 29.86 -26.81
CA SER A 103 -0.22 30.99 -27.06
C SER A 103 -0.94 31.49 -25.80
N LEU A 104 -1.10 30.64 -24.78
CA LEU A 104 -1.69 31.03 -23.51
C LEU A 104 -0.67 31.72 -22.59
N ILE A 105 0.54 31.18 -22.49
CA ILE A 105 1.51 31.52 -21.44
C ILE A 105 2.59 32.53 -21.85
N SER A 106 2.80 32.78 -23.16
CA SER A 106 3.84 33.73 -23.60
C SER A 106 3.55 35.14 -23.09
N ASN A 107 4.59 35.89 -22.73
CA ASN A 107 4.44 37.14 -21.98
C ASN A 107 3.93 38.34 -22.82
N ASP A 108 4.26 38.41 -24.11
CA ASP A 108 3.79 39.47 -25.00
C ASP A 108 2.69 38.98 -25.96
N GLN A 109 1.82 39.90 -26.37
CA GLN A 109 0.65 39.57 -27.20
C GLN A 109 1.03 39.10 -28.61
N LEU A 110 2.09 39.65 -29.21
CA LEU A 110 2.47 39.30 -30.59
C LEU A 110 2.97 37.86 -30.67
N THR A 111 3.77 37.43 -29.70
CA THR A 111 4.21 36.05 -29.59
C THR A 111 3.04 35.11 -29.34
N ARG A 112 2.08 35.50 -28.48
CA ARG A 112 0.85 34.72 -28.28
C ARG A 112 0.03 34.58 -29.55
N ASP A 113 -0.14 35.67 -30.31
CA ASP A 113 -0.88 35.66 -31.57
C ASP A 113 -0.20 34.75 -32.60
N ASP A 114 1.14 34.80 -32.73
CA ASP A 114 1.90 33.94 -33.65
C ASP A 114 1.72 32.45 -33.31
N TYR A 115 1.90 32.08 -32.05
CA TYR A 115 1.67 30.70 -31.60
C TYR A 115 0.23 30.23 -31.82
N ALA A 116 -0.76 31.06 -31.53
CA ALA A 116 -2.17 30.72 -31.78
C ALA A 116 -2.46 30.49 -33.27
N GLN A 117 -1.89 31.30 -34.16
CA GLN A 117 -2.05 31.12 -35.61
C GLN A 117 -1.38 29.84 -36.10
N ARG A 118 -0.20 29.50 -35.58
CA ARG A 118 0.49 28.24 -35.91
C ARG A 118 -0.31 27.03 -35.44
N ALA A 119 -0.78 27.04 -34.20
CA ALA A 119 -1.65 26.00 -33.65
C ALA A 119 -2.92 25.83 -34.51
N ARG A 120 -3.59 26.94 -34.87
CA ARG A 120 -4.76 26.92 -35.74
C ARG A 120 -4.46 26.33 -37.11
N ALA A 121 -3.33 26.70 -37.73
CA ALA A 121 -2.95 26.20 -39.05
C ALA A 121 -2.75 24.68 -39.04
N LEU A 122 -2.08 24.15 -38.02
CA LEU A 122 -1.85 22.71 -37.86
C LEU A 122 -3.14 21.95 -37.52
N LEU A 123 -3.92 22.45 -36.55
CA LEU A 123 -5.22 21.86 -36.22
C LEU A 123 -6.12 21.79 -37.45
N MET A 124 -6.27 22.90 -38.18
CA MET A 124 -7.15 22.95 -39.33
C MET A 124 -6.60 22.17 -40.53
N HIS A 125 -5.28 21.93 -40.63
CA HIS A 125 -4.74 20.99 -41.62
C HIS A 125 -5.37 19.60 -41.42
N VAL A 126 -5.31 19.08 -40.19
CA VAL A 126 -5.90 17.78 -39.85
C VAL A 126 -7.42 17.79 -39.99
N MET A 127 -8.10 18.79 -39.44
CA MET A 127 -9.56 18.86 -39.44
C MET A 127 -10.14 18.98 -40.85
N ASN A 128 -9.49 19.74 -41.73
CA ASN A 128 -9.96 19.89 -43.12
C ASN A 128 -9.80 18.60 -43.93
N GLU A 129 -8.74 17.82 -43.70
CA GLU A 129 -8.60 16.51 -44.33
C GLU A 129 -9.62 15.52 -43.75
N ALA A 130 -9.71 15.43 -42.42
CA ALA A 130 -10.67 14.57 -41.74
C ALA A 130 -12.12 14.86 -42.17
N ALA A 131 -12.51 16.12 -42.34
CA ALA A 131 -13.85 16.54 -42.74
C ALA A 131 -14.28 16.04 -44.14
N LYS A 132 -13.35 15.58 -44.98
CA LYS A 132 -13.65 14.95 -46.28
C LYS A 132 -14.29 13.56 -46.16
N GLY A 133 -14.47 13.06 -44.94
CA GLY A 133 -15.06 11.74 -44.67
C GLY A 133 -14.02 10.62 -44.64
N ALA A 134 -14.41 9.47 -44.10
CA ALA A 134 -13.51 8.35 -43.88
C ALA A 134 -13.04 7.75 -45.22
N ALA A 135 -11.74 7.44 -45.31
CA ALA A 135 -11.12 6.78 -46.45
C ALA A 135 -9.80 6.11 -46.03
N GLU A 136 -9.70 4.80 -46.26
CA GLU A 136 -8.50 4.02 -45.94
C GLU A 136 -7.30 4.50 -46.75
N GLY A 137 -6.12 4.60 -46.10
CA GLY A 137 -4.88 5.04 -46.74
C GLY A 137 -4.79 6.53 -47.08
N GLU A 138 -5.84 7.31 -46.77
CA GLU A 138 -5.83 8.77 -46.93
C GLU A 138 -5.47 9.46 -45.60
N PRO A 139 -4.65 10.53 -45.61
CA PRO A 139 -4.18 11.20 -44.40
C PRO A 139 -5.32 11.64 -43.47
N PHE A 140 -5.23 11.27 -42.18
CA PHE A 140 -6.18 11.64 -41.11
C PHE A 140 -7.63 11.16 -41.33
N ARG A 141 -7.83 10.27 -42.31
CA ARG A 141 -9.16 9.80 -42.76
C ARG A 141 -9.34 8.30 -42.66
N ALA A 142 -8.27 7.55 -42.41
CA ALA A 142 -8.40 6.13 -42.14
C ALA A 142 -9.37 5.92 -40.96
N PRO A 143 -10.35 5.00 -41.04
CA PRO A 143 -11.27 4.71 -39.93
C PRO A 143 -10.55 4.33 -38.63
N ARG A 144 -9.30 3.83 -38.74
CA ARG A 144 -8.45 3.48 -37.59
C ARG A 144 -7.75 4.67 -36.94
N PHE A 145 -7.72 5.83 -37.58
CA PHE A 145 -7.01 7.02 -37.08
C PHE A 145 -7.51 7.47 -35.69
N SER A 146 -8.83 7.50 -35.52
CA SER A 146 -9.50 7.94 -34.29
C SER A 146 -9.57 6.88 -33.20
N ILE A 147 -9.32 5.60 -33.52
CA ILE A 147 -9.50 4.48 -32.59
C ILE A 147 -8.18 3.80 -32.20
N TYR A 148 -7.14 3.86 -33.03
CA TYR A 148 -5.90 3.09 -32.82
C TYR A 148 -4.79 3.92 -32.13
N ASP A 149 -3.53 3.45 -32.22
CA ASP A 149 -2.36 3.98 -31.50
C ASP A 149 -2.25 5.51 -31.52
N ARG A 150 -2.47 6.15 -32.67
CA ARG A 150 -2.36 7.60 -32.77
C ARG A 150 -3.37 8.36 -31.91
N SER A 151 -4.61 7.89 -31.87
CA SER A 151 -5.65 8.43 -30.98
C SER A 151 -5.32 8.20 -29.50
N ARG A 152 -4.70 7.05 -29.19
CA ARG A 152 -4.27 6.71 -27.85
C ARG A 152 -3.13 7.62 -27.37
N TRP A 153 -2.10 7.83 -28.19
CA TRP A 153 -0.93 8.63 -27.83
C TRP A 153 -1.18 10.14 -27.81
N TRP A 154 -1.94 10.68 -28.76
CA TRP A 154 -2.03 12.14 -28.96
C TRP A 154 -3.46 12.67 -29.06
N GLY A 155 -4.48 11.84 -28.77
CA GLY A 155 -5.87 12.22 -28.97
C GLY A 155 -6.36 13.41 -28.12
N GLU A 156 -5.73 13.67 -26.97
CA GLU A 156 -6.02 14.83 -26.14
C GLU A 156 -5.72 16.16 -26.87
N ALA A 157 -4.68 16.16 -27.70
CA ALA A 157 -4.13 17.35 -28.34
C ALA A 157 -5.19 18.08 -29.17
N PHE A 158 -6.10 17.36 -29.82
CA PHE A 158 -7.14 17.95 -30.65
C PHE A 158 -8.10 18.82 -29.84
N ALA A 159 -8.68 18.28 -28.77
CA ALA A 159 -9.65 19.00 -27.95
C ALA A 159 -8.98 20.10 -27.10
N LEU A 160 -7.76 19.84 -26.59
CA LEU A 160 -6.98 20.84 -25.86
C LEU A 160 -6.59 22.01 -26.75
N THR A 161 -6.14 21.75 -27.99
CA THR A 161 -5.84 22.81 -28.96
C THR A 161 -7.09 23.65 -29.23
N VAL A 162 -8.24 23.02 -29.50
CA VAL A 162 -9.51 23.73 -29.73
C VAL A 162 -9.86 24.64 -28.55
N ASP A 163 -9.78 24.12 -27.32
CA ASP A 163 -10.08 24.87 -26.10
C ASP A 163 -9.13 26.06 -25.90
N TRP A 164 -7.83 25.85 -26.08
CA TRP A 164 -6.80 26.84 -25.76
C TRP A 164 -6.68 27.96 -26.80
N ILE A 165 -6.97 27.69 -28.08
CA ILE A 165 -6.99 28.71 -29.14
C ILE A 165 -8.41 29.11 -29.56
N TYR A 166 -9.43 28.78 -28.77
CA TYR A 166 -10.84 29.01 -29.10
C TYR A 166 -11.16 30.41 -29.65
N PRO A 167 -10.61 31.53 -29.12
CA PRO A 167 -10.86 32.87 -29.65
C PRO A 167 -10.31 33.13 -31.06
N TYR A 168 -9.39 32.30 -31.53
CA TYR A 168 -8.76 32.40 -32.86
C TYR A 168 -9.47 31.54 -33.92
N LEU A 169 -10.40 30.69 -33.51
CA LEU A 169 -11.20 29.87 -34.42
C LEU A 169 -12.38 30.66 -34.98
N SER A 170 -12.51 30.65 -36.30
CA SER A 170 -13.68 31.20 -36.98
C SER A 170 -14.90 30.29 -36.80
N VAL A 171 -16.10 30.81 -37.09
CA VAL A 171 -17.33 30.00 -37.07
C VAL A 171 -17.24 28.80 -38.02
N GLU A 172 -16.56 28.94 -39.16
CA GLU A 172 -16.37 27.87 -40.14
C GLU A 172 -15.36 26.81 -39.65
N ASP A 173 -14.30 27.24 -38.96
CA ASP A 173 -13.36 26.32 -38.30
C ASP A 173 -14.11 25.47 -37.27
N LYS A 174 -14.89 26.10 -36.39
CA LYS A 174 -15.63 25.42 -35.31
C LYS A 174 -16.67 24.44 -35.86
N ALA A 175 -17.38 24.81 -36.93
CA ALA A 175 -18.32 23.91 -37.61
C ALA A 175 -17.61 22.67 -38.19
N THR A 176 -16.43 22.86 -38.79
CA THR A 176 -15.61 21.77 -39.34
C THR A 176 -15.09 20.85 -38.24
N ILE A 177 -14.57 21.43 -37.15
CA ILE A 177 -14.10 20.69 -35.97
C ILE A 177 -15.24 19.84 -35.38
N ARG A 178 -16.42 20.45 -35.17
CA ARG A 178 -17.61 19.74 -34.67
C ARG A 178 -17.96 18.53 -35.54
N GLN A 179 -17.97 18.70 -36.87
CA GLN A 179 -18.26 17.63 -37.80
C GLN A 179 -17.28 16.45 -37.64
N VAL A 180 -15.98 16.74 -37.50
CA VAL A 180 -14.95 15.72 -37.32
C VAL A 180 -15.07 15.04 -35.96
N PHE A 181 -15.26 15.79 -34.88
CA PHE A 181 -15.39 15.25 -33.53
C PHE A 181 -16.60 14.33 -33.40
N LEU A 182 -17.75 14.68 -34.00
CA LEU A 182 -18.91 13.79 -34.02
C LEU A 182 -18.60 12.44 -34.71
N ARG A 183 -17.85 12.47 -35.83
CA ARG A 183 -17.44 11.23 -36.51
C ARG A 183 -16.48 10.41 -35.65
N TRP A 184 -15.45 11.04 -35.09
CA TRP A 184 -14.44 10.34 -34.28
C TRP A 184 -15.03 9.75 -33.01
N ILE A 185 -15.98 10.43 -32.36
CA ILE A 185 -16.73 9.85 -31.23
C ILE A 185 -17.54 8.63 -31.67
N ASP A 186 -18.24 8.71 -32.81
CA ASP A 186 -18.99 7.58 -33.35
C ASP A 186 -18.06 6.38 -33.66
N GLU A 187 -16.89 6.64 -34.24
CA GLU A 187 -15.86 5.61 -34.49
C GLU A 187 -15.37 4.98 -33.17
N ASN A 188 -15.13 5.77 -32.12
CA ASN A 188 -14.74 5.28 -30.78
C ASN A 188 -15.84 4.42 -30.13
N LEU A 189 -17.12 4.80 -30.28
CA LEU A 189 -18.25 4.06 -29.74
C LEU A 189 -18.44 2.69 -30.40
N HIS A 190 -17.84 2.47 -31.57
CA HIS A 190 -17.92 1.23 -32.33
C HIS A 190 -16.53 0.64 -32.62
N ALA A 191 -15.54 0.94 -31.77
CA ALA A 191 -14.16 0.55 -31.99
C ALA A 191 -13.95 -0.96 -31.81
N GLU A 192 -13.32 -1.59 -32.81
CA GLU A 192 -12.91 -3.02 -32.81
C GLU A 192 -11.38 -3.17 -32.82
N THR A 193 -10.68 -2.30 -32.08
CA THR A 193 -9.20 -2.23 -32.03
C THR A 193 -8.58 -3.40 -31.26
N ASN A 194 -9.23 -3.81 -30.18
CA ASN A 194 -8.92 -4.99 -29.37
C ASN A 194 -10.24 -5.60 -28.82
N VAL A 195 -10.19 -6.41 -27.77
CA VAL A 195 -11.34 -6.99 -27.10
C VAL A 195 -11.96 -5.97 -26.12
N HIS A 196 -13.30 -5.80 -26.17
CA HIS A 196 -14.07 -4.92 -25.27
C HIS A 196 -13.60 -3.43 -25.22
N ASN A 197 -13.31 -2.81 -26.36
CA ASN A 197 -12.76 -1.44 -26.38
C ASN A 197 -13.72 -0.36 -25.91
N HIS A 198 -15.02 -0.64 -25.82
CA HIS A 198 -16.03 0.33 -25.38
C HIS A 198 -17.09 -0.35 -24.50
N PRO A 199 -17.82 0.42 -23.67
CA PRO A 199 -18.92 -0.11 -22.90
C PRO A 199 -20.02 -0.65 -23.82
N GLU A 200 -20.63 -1.76 -23.39
CA GLU A 200 -21.84 -2.30 -24.00
C GLU A 200 -22.93 -2.49 -22.94
N PRO A 201 -24.21 -2.20 -23.26
CA PRO A 201 -24.72 -1.67 -24.53
C PRO A 201 -24.42 -0.18 -24.75
N ILE A 202 -24.17 0.22 -26.00
CA ILE A 202 -23.92 1.61 -26.38
C ILE A 202 -25.13 2.51 -26.03
N GLY A 203 -24.85 3.70 -25.51
CA GLY A 203 -25.86 4.72 -25.17
C GLY A 203 -26.53 4.52 -23.81
N VAL A 204 -26.15 3.48 -23.07
CA VAL A 204 -26.56 3.28 -21.68
C VAL A 204 -25.57 4.01 -20.76
N VAL A 205 -26.08 4.70 -19.74
CA VAL A 205 -25.28 5.50 -18.81
C VAL A 205 -25.77 5.28 -17.37
N ASN A 206 -24.85 5.17 -16.42
CA ASN A 206 -25.08 4.99 -14.99
C ASN A 206 -26.02 3.82 -14.66
N ASP A 207 -25.97 2.77 -15.47
CA ASP A 207 -26.81 1.59 -15.32
C ASP A 207 -25.95 0.39 -14.88
N PRO A 208 -26.36 -0.35 -13.84
CA PRO A 208 -25.66 -1.55 -13.38
C PRO A 208 -25.45 -2.64 -14.45
N ILE A 209 -26.18 -2.61 -15.57
CA ILE A 209 -25.92 -3.53 -16.69
C ILE A 209 -24.48 -3.43 -17.20
N LEU A 210 -23.89 -2.22 -17.19
CA LEU A 210 -22.54 -1.96 -17.69
C LEU A 210 -21.45 -2.62 -16.85
N ILE A 211 -21.75 -2.96 -15.58
CA ILE A 211 -20.82 -3.57 -14.62
C ILE A 211 -21.29 -4.98 -14.21
N SER A 212 -22.21 -5.57 -14.99
CA SER A 212 -22.79 -6.87 -14.66
C SER A 212 -21.89 -8.05 -15.03
N ASP A 213 -20.98 -7.85 -15.99
CA ASP A 213 -19.96 -8.83 -16.39
C ASP A 213 -18.58 -8.39 -15.87
N PRO A 214 -17.99 -9.12 -14.91
CA PRO A 214 -16.69 -8.78 -14.35
C PRO A 214 -15.54 -8.86 -15.36
N VAL A 215 -15.66 -9.67 -16.42
CA VAL A 215 -14.63 -9.73 -17.47
C VAL A 215 -14.61 -8.42 -18.23
N VAL A 216 -15.77 -7.94 -18.68
CA VAL A 216 -15.91 -6.65 -19.38
C VAL A 216 -15.43 -5.50 -18.50
N VAL A 217 -15.76 -5.53 -17.20
CA VAL A 217 -15.27 -4.53 -16.23
C VAL A 217 -13.75 -4.50 -16.20
N ARG A 218 -13.08 -5.65 -16.09
CA ARG A 218 -11.60 -5.71 -16.04
C ARG A 218 -10.96 -5.20 -17.32
N TRP A 219 -11.54 -5.52 -18.47
CA TRP A 219 -11.06 -5.01 -19.77
C TRP A 219 -11.15 -3.48 -19.90
N ALA A 220 -11.93 -2.79 -19.06
CA ALA A 220 -11.99 -1.33 -19.05
C ALA A 220 -10.65 -0.67 -18.66
N ALA A 221 -9.76 -1.36 -17.93
CA ALA A 221 -8.41 -0.86 -17.66
C ALA A 221 -7.53 -0.81 -18.92
N ASN A 222 -8.00 -1.28 -20.06
CA ASN A 222 -7.21 -1.28 -21.27
C ASN A 222 -6.89 0.16 -21.72
N ASN A 223 -5.65 0.37 -22.16
CA ASN A 223 -5.18 1.68 -22.57
C ASN A 223 -5.93 2.28 -23.79
N TYR A 224 -6.52 1.48 -24.68
CA TYR A 224 -7.42 1.98 -25.72
C TYR A 224 -8.74 2.43 -25.12
N TYR A 225 -9.28 1.65 -24.18
CA TYR A 225 -10.57 1.94 -23.57
C TYR A 225 -10.54 3.30 -22.85
N THR A 226 -9.57 3.47 -21.96
CA THR A 226 -9.38 4.70 -21.18
C THR A 226 -8.99 5.91 -22.05
N ALA A 227 -8.25 5.69 -23.15
CA ALA A 227 -7.95 6.75 -24.11
C ALA A 227 -9.20 7.24 -24.86
N HIS A 228 -10.04 6.32 -25.36
CA HIS A 228 -11.29 6.67 -26.02
C HIS A 228 -12.23 7.43 -25.08
N MET A 229 -12.33 6.99 -23.81
CA MET A 229 -13.05 7.71 -22.76
C MET A 229 -12.59 9.16 -22.65
N ARG A 230 -11.28 9.38 -22.45
CA ARG A 230 -10.69 10.72 -22.34
C ARG A 230 -10.98 11.54 -23.58
N ASN A 231 -10.70 11.00 -24.77
CA ASN A 231 -10.86 11.72 -26.04
C ASN A 231 -12.32 12.15 -26.26
N ASN A 232 -13.27 11.23 -26.04
CA ASN A 232 -14.70 11.50 -26.15
C ASN A 232 -15.15 12.61 -25.19
N GLY A 233 -14.72 12.53 -23.93
CA GLY A 233 -15.04 13.53 -22.92
C GLY A 233 -14.47 14.92 -23.23
N LEU A 234 -13.20 14.99 -23.64
CA LEU A 234 -12.55 16.25 -24.00
C LEU A 234 -13.20 16.89 -25.24
N MET A 235 -13.45 16.10 -26.29
CA MET A 235 -14.15 16.60 -27.49
C MET A 235 -15.52 17.16 -27.15
N ALA A 236 -16.31 16.45 -26.32
CA ALA A 236 -17.65 16.88 -25.89
C ALA A 236 -17.68 18.21 -25.11
N MET A 237 -16.58 18.59 -24.47
CA MET A 237 -16.48 19.83 -23.66
C MET A 237 -15.76 20.99 -24.37
N SER A 238 -15.24 20.76 -25.58
CA SER A 238 -14.34 21.70 -26.28
C SER A 238 -15.04 22.88 -26.97
N LEU A 239 -16.35 22.81 -27.24
CA LEU A 239 -17.11 23.87 -27.92
C LEU A 239 -18.17 24.52 -27.02
N ASP A 240 -18.36 25.83 -27.16
CA ASP A 240 -19.49 26.53 -26.57
C ASP A 240 -20.83 26.14 -27.21
N GLU A 241 -21.92 26.33 -26.46
CA GLU A 241 -23.31 26.03 -26.89
C GLU A 241 -23.70 26.68 -28.21
N ALA A 242 -23.21 27.89 -28.49
CA ALA A 242 -23.51 28.57 -29.75
C ALA A 242 -22.88 27.90 -30.98
N ASP A 243 -21.82 27.12 -30.78
CA ASP A 243 -21.04 26.46 -31.83
C ASP A 243 -21.31 24.94 -31.89
N ASP A 244 -22.17 24.43 -31.00
CA ASP A 244 -22.73 23.07 -31.01
C ASP A 244 -24.27 23.11 -30.99
N PRO A 245 -24.92 23.46 -32.13
CA PRO A 245 -26.37 23.50 -32.20
C PRO A 245 -26.98 22.14 -31.83
N ASP A 246 -28.11 22.17 -31.13
CA ASP A 246 -28.86 20.99 -30.67
C ASP A 246 -28.12 20.08 -29.66
N ASN A 247 -26.95 20.50 -29.15
CA ASN A 247 -26.10 19.75 -28.21
C ASN A 247 -25.62 18.38 -28.70
N GLU A 248 -25.59 18.13 -30.02
CA GLU A 248 -25.24 16.79 -30.54
C GLU A 248 -23.82 16.35 -30.13
N LEU A 249 -22.86 17.28 -29.99
CA LEU A 249 -21.51 16.93 -29.53
C LEU A 249 -21.46 16.81 -28.01
N ARG A 250 -22.05 17.76 -27.28
CA ARG A 250 -22.03 17.81 -25.81
C ARG A 250 -22.77 16.63 -25.16
N ASP A 251 -23.81 16.10 -25.80
CA ASP A 251 -24.61 14.99 -25.28
C ASP A 251 -23.75 13.72 -25.06
N TYR A 252 -22.65 13.55 -25.80
CA TYR A 252 -21.69 12.46 -25.61
C TYR A 252 -20.87 12.55 -24.31
N LEU A 253 -20.89 13.68 -23.60
CA LEU A 253 -20.29 13.76 -22.26
C LEU A 253 -20.95 12.76 -21.30
N GLY A 254 -22.25 12.48 -21.48
CA GLY A 254 -22.94 11.45 -20.72
C GLY A 254 -22.41 10.04 -20.99
N ASN A 255 -22.01 9.74 -22.22
CA ASN A 255 -21.37 8.46 -22.55
C ASN A 255 -20.00 8.38 -21.86
N ALA A 256 -19.15 9.39 -22.00
CA ALA A 256 -17.81 9.37 -21.41
C ALA A 256 -17.83 9.28 -19.88
N THR A 257 -18.71 10.03 -19.20
CA THR A 257 -18.80 10.02 -17.72
C THR A 257 -19.65 8.88 -17.17
N GLY A 258 -20.79 8.61 -17.78
CA GLY A 258 -21.80 7.68 -17.28
C GLY A 258 -21.68 6.27 -17.83
N ALA A 259 -20.96 6.04 -18.92
CA ALA A 259 -20.70 4.68 -19.43
C ALA A 259 -19.26 4.26 -19.18
N TRP A 260 -18.30 4.99 -19.75
CA TRP A 260 -16.88 4.63 -19.71
C TRP A 260 -16.26 4.81 -18.34
N LEU A 261 -16.26 6.05 -17.83
CA LEU A 261 -15.70 6.36 -16.51
C LEU A 261 -16.45 5.63 -15.39
N TYR A 262 -17.73 5.31 -15.59
CA TYR A 262 -18.52 4.53 -14.64
C TYR A 262 -17.98 3.10 -14.46
N VAL A 263 -17.64 2.42 -15.56
CA VAL A 263 -17.06 1.07 -15.52
C VAL A 263 -15.63 1.12 -14.99
N GLU A 264 -14.83 2.08 -15.44
CA GLU A 264 -13.43 2.23 -15.00
C GLU A 264 -13.34 2.57 -13.51
N ASP A 265 -14.16 3.48 -13.02
CA ASP A 265 -14.24 3.78 -11.59
C ASP A 265 -14.69 2.56 -10.78
N HIS A 266 -15.60 1.74 -11.29
CA HIS A 266 -15.96 0.47 -10.66
C HIS A 266 -14.77 -0.49 -10.58
N LEU A 267 -14.00 -0.64 -11.67
CA LEU A 267 -12.79 -1.45 -11.70
C LEU A 267 -11.77 -0.99 -10.64
N LEU A 268 -11.41 0.30 -10.65
CA LEU A 268 -10.43 0.87 -9.72
C LEU A 268 -10.88 0.77 -8.25
N ARG A 269 -12.20 0.86 -7.98
CA ARG A 269 -12.77 0.71 -6.64
C ARG A 269 -12.80 -0.73 -6.13
N ASN A 270 -12.77 -1.73 -7.00
CA ASN A 270 -13.03 -3.11 -6.62
C ASN A 270 -11.87 -4.03 -6.98
N ASP A 271 -11.66 -4.25 -8.27
CA ASP A 271 -10.75 -5.27 -8.78
C ASP A 271 -9.29 -4.81 -8.85
N ALA A 272 -9.05 -3.48 -8.88
CA ALA A 272 -7.70 -2.88 -8.91
C ALA A 272 -7.38 -2.01 -7.68
N GLN A 273 -8.03 -2.25 -6.54
CA GLN A 273 -7.75 -1.53 -5.28
C GLN A 273 -6.26 -1.56 -4.88
N GLY A 274 -5.78 -0.50 -4.23
CA GLY A 274 -4.40 -0.44 -3.69
C GLY A 274 -3.37 0.21 -4.61
N GLY A 275 -3.81 1.02 -5.58
CA GLY A 275 -2.94 1.93 -6.33
C GLY A 275 -2.11 1.29 -7.46
N LEU A 276 -2.22 -0.02 -7.70
CA LEU A 276 -1.61 -0.71 -8.84
C LEU A 276 -2.69 -1.03 -9.88
N ALA A 277 -2.51 -0.54 -11.10
CA ALA A 277 -3.39 -0.87 -12.22
C ALA A 277 -2.92 -2.17 -12.93
N PRO A 278 -3.85 -2.90 -13.58
CA PRO A 278 -3.63 -4.29 -14.01
C PRO A 278 -2.89 -4.48 -15.34
N GLU A 279 -2.75 -3.47 -16.20
CA GLU A 279 -2.06 -3.61 -17.51
C GLU A 279 -0.53 -3.77 -17.42
N GLY A 280 0.02 -4.09 -16.26
CA GLY A 280 1.47 -4.20 -16.09
C GLY A 280 2.15 -2.86 -15.84
N PHE A 281 3.42 -2.92 -15.44
CA PHE A 281 4.17 -1.78 -14.93
C PHE A 281 4.41 -0.67 -15.96
N GLU A 282 4.52 -1.01 -17.26
CA GLU A 282 4.75 -0.04 -18.34
C GLU A 282 3.46 0.56 -18.93
N TYR A 283 2.41 -0.24 -19.09
CA TYR A 283 1.18 0.21 -19.77
C TYR A 283 0.13 0.77 -18.80
N SER A 284 0.13 0.33 -17.54
CA SER A 284 -0.78 0.89 -16.53
C SER A 284 -0.69 2.41 -16.39
N PRO A 285 0.50 3.06 -16.39
CA PRO A 285 0.59 4.52 -16.36
C PRO A 285 -0.12 5.22 -17.51
N GLN A 286 -0.21 4.59 -18.69
CA GLN A 286 -0.96 5.15 -19.82
C GLN A 286 -2.45 5.07 -19.52
N ALA A 287 -2.95 3.89 -19.16
CA ALA A 287 -4.36 3.66 -18.88
C ALA A 287 -4.90 4.59 -17.78
N VAL A 288 -4.28 4.56 -16.58
CA VAL A 288 -4.73 5.41 -15.46
C VAL A 288 -4.41 6.89 -15.70
N GLY A 289 -3.39 7.19 -16.51
CA GLY A 289 -3.06 8.54 -16.95
C GLY A 289 -4.22 9.18 -17.70
N TYR A 290 -4.83 8.46 -18.64
CA TYR A 290 -5.99 8.97 -19.39
C TYR A 290 -7.20 9.20 -18.49
N VAL A 291 -7.41 8.36 -17.46
CA VAL A 291 -8.48 8.55 -16.47
C VAL A 291 -8.28 9.85 -15.70
N VAL A 292 -7.09 10.09 -15.13
CA VAL A 292 -6.85 11.30 -14.34
C VAL A 292 -6.81 12.57 -15.20
N GLN A 293 -6.36 12.48 -16.45
CA GLN A 293 -6.46 13.59 -17.41
C GLN A 293 -7.92 13.99 -17.67
N PHE A 294 -8.82 13.00 -17.79
CA PHE A 294 -10.23 13.26 -17.96
C PHE A 294 -10.87 13.82 -16.69
N LEU A 295 -10.58 13.24 -15.52
CA LEU A 295 -11.06 13.76 -14.22
C LEU A 295 -10.60 15.20 -13.96
N LEU A 296 -9.35 15.52 -14.29
CA LEU A 296 -8.85 16.90 -14.24
C LEU A 296 -9.67 17.81 -15.15
N ALA A 297 -9.93 17.40 -16.40
CA ALA A 297 -10.73 18.20 -17.33
C ALA A 297 -12.18 18.39 -16.86
N LEU A 298 -12.81 17.35 -16.28
CA LEU A 298 -14.13 17.48 -15.67
C LEU A 298 -14.13 18.51 -14.54
N HIS A 299 -13.13 18.45 -13.64
CA HIS A 299 -12.99 19.41 -12.56
C HIS A 299 -12.77 20.84 -13.06
N THR A 300 -11.84 21.03 -14.01
CA THR A 300 -11.53 22.38 -14.53
C THR A 300 -12.66 22.94 -15.37
N ALA A 301 -13.44 22.11 -16.06
CA ALA A 301 -14.62 22.54 -16.81
C ALA A 301 -15.89 22.70 -15.95
N GLY A 302 -15.88 22.24 -14.69
CA GLY A 302 -17.04 22.33 -13.79
C GLY A 302 -18.11 21.26 -14.07
N HIS A 303 -17.68 20.07 -14.47
CA HIS A 303 -18.51 18.90 -14.77
C HIS A 303 -18.27 17.72 -13.78
N ASP A 304 -17.68 17.99 -12.62
CA ASP A 304 -17.37 17.02 -11.56
C ASP A 304 -18.43 16.95 -10.44
N ASP A 305 -19.68 17.34 -10.73
CA ASP A 305 -20.79 17.21 -9.77
C ASP A 305 -21.34 15.78 -9.74
N ALA A 306 -21.02 15.05 -8.67
CA ALA A 306 -21.51 13.70 -8.43
C ALA A 306 -23.04 13.59 -8.34
N ALA A 307 -23.76 14.67 -8.04
CA ALA A 307 -25.22 14.65 -8.04
C ALA A 307 -25.81 14.61 -9.46
N VAL A 308 -25.04 15.01 -10.47
CA VAL A 308 -25.44 14.99 -11.89
C VAL A 308 -24.98 13.69 -12.53
N TRP A 309 -23.69 13.36 -12.38
CA TRP A 309 -23.07 12.29 -13.14
C TRP A 309 -22.88 10.99 -12.37
N GLY A 310 -22.89 11.03 -11.03
CA GLY A 310 -22.53 9.91 -10.16
C GLY A 310 -21.13 10.08 -9.54
N PRO A 311 -20.75 9.24 -8.56
CA PRO A 311 -19.51 9.42 -7.80
C PRO A 311 -18.22 9.27 -8.63
N GLN A 312 -18.28 8.66 -9.81
CA GLN A 312 -17.12 8.41 -10.66
C GLN A 312 -16.44 9.68 -11.19
N VAL A 313 -17.13 10.82 -11.22
CA VAL A 313 -16.54 12.09 -11.67
C VAL A 313 -15.74 12.81 -10.58
N VAL A 314 -15.79 12.33 -9.33
CA VAL A 314 -15.08 12.91 -8.19
C VAL A 314 -13.87 12.04 -7.86
N LEU A 315 -12.68 12.49 -8.26
CA LEU A 315 -11.42 11.74 -8.08
C LEU A 315 -11.23 11.31 -6.62
N THR A 316 -11.44 12.21 -5.66
CA THR A 316 -11.21 11.96 -4.23
C THR A 316 -12.16 10.96 -3.60
N ASP A 317 -13.26 10.60 -4.28
CA ASP A 317 -14.18 9.60 -3.75
C ASP A 317 -13.65 8.18 -3.94
N ASN A 318 -12.69 7.96 -4.85
CA ASN A 318 -12.10 6.65 -5.12
C ASN A 318 -10.75 6.49 -4.38
N PRO A 319 -10.64 5.54 -3.42
CA PRO A 319 -9.43 5.38 -2.60
C PRO A 319 -8.21 4.93 -3.41
N PHE A 320 -8.39 4.37 -4.62
CA PHE A 320 -7.30 4.03 -5.52
C PHE A 320 -6.27 5.16 -5.67
N TRP A 321 -6.76 6.40 -5.80
CA TRP A 321 -5.91 7.58 -6.02
C TRP A 321 -5.08 7.98 -4.80
N ASP A 322 -5.49 7.61 -3.59
CA ASP A 322 -4.70 7.83 -2.38
C ASP A 322 -3.56 6.80 -2.27
N ASP A 323 -3.74 5.62 -2.89
CA ASP A 323 -2.79 4.51 -2.84
C ASP A 323 -1.75 4.52 -3.98
N VAL A 324 -1.92 5.30 -5.06
CA VAL A 324 -0.97 5.29 -6.21
C VAL A 324 0.46 5.67 -5.82
N VAL A 325 0.63 6.64 -4.91
CA VAL A 325 1.96 7.07 -4.41
C VAL A 325 2.63 5.97 -3.58
N PRO A 326 2.01 5.44 -2.50
CA PRO A 326 2.64 4.38 -1.74
C PRO A 326 2.84 3.12 -2.58
N ALA A 327 1.93 2.78 -3.48
CA ALA A 327 2.07 1.62 -4.37
C ALA A 327 3.31 1.74 -5.27
N LEU A 328 3.52 2.89 -5.92
CA LEU A 328 4.71 3.10 -6.75
C LEU A 328 5.99 3.05 -5.91
N LEU A 329 6.08 3.79 -4.80
CA LEU A 329 7.28 3.81 -3.95
C LEU A 329 7.68 2.40 -3.49
N HIS A 330 6.69 1.59 -3.10
CA HIS A 330 6.94 0.21 -2.67
C HIS A 330 7.32 -0.73 -3.81
N SER A 331 7.04 -0.35 -5.05
CA SER A 331 7.37 -1.11 -6.27
C SER A 331 8.70 -0.73 -6.89
N LEU A 332 9.47 0.20 -6.30
CA LEU A 332 10.78 0.63 -6.80
C LEU A 332 11.94 0.07 -5.97
N SER A 333 13.05 -0.23 -6.64
CA SER A 333 14.29 -0.72 -6.03
C SER A 333 14.79 0.23 -4.92
N PRO A 334 15.36 -0.30 -3.83
CA PRO A 334 15.95 0.52 -2.78
C PRO A 334 17.11 1.43 -3.22
N ALA A 335 17.81 1.05 -4.29
CA ALA A 335 18.88 1.85 -4.88
C ALA A 335 18.67 2.05 -6.38
N THR A 336 19.18 3.17 -6.89
CA THR A 336 19.30 3.42 -8.33
C THR A 336 20.53 2.71 -8.91
N VAL A 337 20.51 2.49 -10.22
CA VAL A 337 21.64 1.96 -10.99
C VAL A 337 21.95 2.86 -12.17
N THR A 338 23.18 2.76 -12.70
CA THR A 338 23.57 3.35 -13.98
C THR A 338 24.01 2.26 -14.93
N TYR A 339 23.54 2.29 -16.17
CA TYR A 339 23.96 1.36 -17.20
C TYR A 339 25.19 1.92 -17.95
N PRO A 340 26.35 1.24 -17.96
CA PRO A 340 27.57 1.77 -18.59
C PRO A 340 27.38 2.15 -20.06
N ASP A 341 26.69 1.30 -20.82
CA ASP A 341 26.43 1.50 -22.25
C ASP A 341 25.42 2.63 -22.51
N TRP A 342 24.65 3.03 -21.49
CA TRP A 342 23.56 4.03 -21.56
C TRP A 342 23.75 5.13 -20.52
N SER A 343 25.01 5.45 -20.19
CA SER A 343 25.36 6.43 -19.15
C SER A 343 24.78 7.83 -19.35
N TRP A 344 24.37 8.18 -20.58
CA TRP A 344 23.69 9.43 -20.91
C TRP A 344 22.32 9.58 -20.22
N MET A 345 21.66 8.46 -19.89
CA MET A 345 20.37 8.44 -19.17
C MET A 345 20.53 8.92 -17.72
N GLY A 346 21.66 8.63 -17.08
CA GLY A 346 21.86 8.85 -15.65
C GLY A 346 21.36 7.68 -14.79
N GLU A 347 21.03 7.97 -13.54
CA GLU A 347 20.53 6.99 -12.57
C GLU A 347 19.08 6.59 -12.85
N VAL A 348 18.76 5.32 -12.65
CA VAL A 348 17.40 4.78 -12.84
C VAL A 348 17.02 3.81 -11.73
N TYR A 349 15.72 3.76 -11.41
CA TYR A 349 15.14 2.73 -10.53
C TYR A 349 14.77 1.48 -11.31
N GLN A 350 14.95 0.31 -10.69
CA GLN A 350 14.51 -0.98 -11.22
C GLN A 350 13.26 -1.43 -10.46
N PRO A 351 12.09 -1.53 -11.10
CA PRO A 351 10.88 -1.88 -10.38
C PRO A 351 10.76 -3.39 -10.15
N ALA A 352 9.95 -3.75 -9.14
CA ALA A 352 9.38 -5.09 -8.99
C ALA A 352 8.37 -5.26 -10.12
N TRP A 353 8.74 -6.05 -11.12
CA TRP A 353 8.04 -6.00 -12.41
C TRP A 353 6.78 -6.86 -12.37
N TYR A 354 5.76 -6.42 -13.10
CA TYR A 354 4.59 -7.24 -13.42
C TYR A 354 4.05 -6.84 -14.78
N GLY A 355 3.50 -7.82 -15.51
CA GLY A 355 3.08 -7.64 -16.89
C GLY A 355 4.20 -7.20 -17.83
N ASP A 356 3.82 -6.64 -18.97
CA ASP A 356 4.76 -6.29 -20.03
C ASP A 356 5.76 -5.18 -19.66
N GLY A 357 6.95 -5.29 -20.24
CA GLY A 357 8.03 -4.32 -20.08
C GLY A 357 9.08 -4.37 -21.18
N GLN A 358 9.32 -3.27 -21.87
CA GLN A 358 10.33 -3.14 -22.92
C GLN A 358 11.70 -2.70 -22.37
N LYS A 359 11.73 -2.13 -21.17
CA LYS A 359 12.92 -1.54 -20.53
C LYS A 359 13.03 -2.05 -19.09
N TYR A 360 14.23 -2.41 -18.62
CA TYR A 360 14.42 -2.91 -17.24
C TYR A 360 14.51 -1.79 -16.18
N TRP A 361 13.81 -0.67 -16.40
CA TRP A 361 13.80 0.47 -15.49
C TRP A 361 12.44 1.16 -15.50
N ALA A 362 12.15 1.90 -14.43
CA ALA A 362 10.89 2.61 -14.28
C ALA A 362 10.73 3.70 -15.38
N PRO A 363 9.54 3.79 -16.03
CA PRO A 363 9.28 4.84 -17.01
C PRO A 363 9.08 6.20 -16.32
N ASP A 364 8.88 7.25 -17.13
CA ASP A 364 8.33 8.50 -16.63
C ASP A 364 6.82 8.34 -16.40
N PHE A 365 6.33 8.82 -15.24
CA PHE A 365 4.91 8.75 -14.85
C PHE A 365 4.19 10.10 -15.01
N ILE A 366 4.78 11.07 -15.71
CA ILE A 366 4.27 12.44 -15.76
C ILE A 366 2.86 12.52 -16.36
N GLY A 367 2.52 11.62 -17.29
CA GLY A 367 1.16 11.46 -17.82
C GLY A 367 0.09 11.14 -16.78
N VAL A 368 0.48 10.59 -15.60
CA VAL A 368 -0.38 10.36 -14.44
C VAL A 368 -0.21 11.46 -13.40
N PHE A 369 1.03 11.75 -12.99
CA PHE A 369 1.29 12.59 -11.82
C PHE A 369 1.24 14.09 -12.13
N GLY A 370 1.43 14.49 -13.39
CA GLY A 370 1.15 15.83 -13.86
C GLY A 370 -0.31 16.20 -13.61
N PRO A 371 -1.29 15.54 -14.26
CA PRO A 371 -2.70 15.85 -14.08
C PRO A 371 -3.20 15.60 -12.65
N LEU A 372 -2.73 14.55 -11.96
CA LEU A 372 -3.07 14.33 -10.55
C LEU A 372 -2.57 15.48 -9.66
N GLY A 373 -1.34 15.95 -9.87
CA GLY A 373 -0.79 17.08 -9.14
C GLY A 373 -1.53 18.39 -9.44
N MET A 374 -1.97 18.60 -10.68
CA MET A 374 -2.82 19.75 -11.02
C MET A 374 -4.19 19.69 -10.33
N TYR A 375 -4.78 18.49 -10.24
CA TYR A 375 -6.02 18.27 -9.49
C TYR A 375 -5.81 18.54 -7.99
N ASP A 376 -4.72 18.05 -7.41
CA ASP A 376 -4.36 18.27 -6.01
C ASP A 376 -4.09 19.75 -5.70
N TYR A 377 -3.45 20.46 -6.62
CA TYR A 377 -3.27 21.92 -6.52
C TYR A 377 -4.62 22.64 -6.51
N ALA A 378 -5.54 22.29 -7.43
CA ALA A 378 -6.85 22.91 -7.54
C ALA A 378 -7.75 22.63 -6.31
N THR A 379 -7.62 21.44 -5.72
CA THR A 379 -8.44 20.99 -4.58
C THR A 379 -7.79 21.21 -3.20
N GLY A 380 -6.51 21.59 -3.17
CA GLY A 380 -5.78 21.91 -1.95
C GLY A 380 -5.14 20.71 -1.22
N ASN A 381 -4.92 19.59 -1.90
CA ASN A 381 -4.20 18.43 -1.35
C ASN A 381 -2.68 18.62 -1.40
N VAL A 382 -2.16 19.45 -0.49
CA VAL A 382 -0.75 19.84 -0.47
C VAL A 382 0.19 18.65 -0.23
N THR A 383 -0.21 17.68 0.60
CA THR A 383 0.66 16.53 0.93
C THR A 383 0.96 15.69 -0.30
N ARG A 384 -0.08 15.22 -1.01
CA ARG A 384 0.13 14.40 -2.22
C ARG A 384 0.79 15.21 -3.34
N LEU A 385 0.45 16.49 -3.50
CA LEU A 385 1.13 17.37 -4.46
C LEU A 385 2.66 17.41 -4.27
N GLU A 386 3.13 17.53 -3.03
CA GLU A 386 4.57 17.54 -2.74
C GLU A 386 5.21 16.16 -2.97
N ASP A 387 4.52 15.07 -2.62
CA ASP A 387 4.97 13.71 -2.91
C ASP A 387 5.10 13.49 -4.44
N LEU A 388 4.13 13.94 -5.24
CA LEU A 388 4.14 13.83 -6.70
C LEU A 388 5.28 14.66 -7.33
N ARG A 389 5.55 15.86 -6.82
CA ARG A 389 6.71 16.67 -7.24
C ARG A 389 8.02 16.00 -6.89
N TRP A 390 8.12 15.38 -5.71
CA TRP A 390 9.31 14.61 -5.34
C TRP A 390 9.51 13.43 -6.30
N LEU A 391 8.45 12.65 -6.55
CA LEU A 391 8.47 11.51 -7.46
C LEU A 391 8.94 11.94 -8.86
N GLN A 392 8.37 12.99 -9.42
CA GLN A 392 8.72 13.46 -10.76
C GLN A 392 10.10 14.14 -10.87
N THR A 393 10.64 14.56 -9.74
CA THR A 393 12.02 15.03 -9.68
C THR A 393 13.00 13.85 -9.71
N HIS A 394 12.73 12.77 -8.98
CA HIS A 394 13.76 11.76 -8.66
C HIS A 394 13.59 10.40 -9.35
N ILE A 395 12.36 9.99 -9.68
CA ILE A 395 12.09 8.63 -10.20
C ILE A 395 12.33 8.50 -11.70
N PRO A 396 11.88 9.42 -12.58
CA PRO A 396 12.11 9.30 -14.01
C PRO A 396 13.61 9.19 -14.33
N PRO A 397 13.97 8.57 -15.47
CA PRO A 397 15.37 8.36 -15.81
C PRO A 397 16.23 9.62 -15.71
N GLY A 398 17.35 9.47 -15.00
CA GLY A 398 18.31 10.53 -14.73
C GLY A 398 18.00 11.44 -13.54
N GLY A 399 16.90 11.19 -12.83
CA GLY A 399 16.55 11.87 -11.59
C GLY A 399 16.53 13.40 -11.74
N ALA A 400 16.94 14.10 -10.68
CA ALA A 400 16.87 15.56 -10.60
C ALA A 400 17.74 16.24 -11.67
N ASP A 401 18.89 15.66 -12.01
CA ASP A 401 19.85 16.21 -12.96
C ASP A 401 19.31 16.28 -14.40
N LYS A 402 18.32 15.43 -14.72
CA LYS A 402 17.67 15.39 -16.03
C LYS A 402 16.29 16.03 -16.07
N LEU A 403 15.83 16.65 -14.97
CA LEU A 403 14.49 17.26 -14.91
C LEU A 403 14.25 18.27 -16.05
N ILE A 404 15.18 19.19 -16.29
CA ILE A 404 15.06 20.16 -17.39
C ILE A 404 15.15 19.46 -18.75
N ARG A 405 16.01 18.44 -18.89
CA ARG A 405 16.17 17.69 -20.14
C ARG A 405 14.88 16.99 -20.56
N ARG A 406 14.09 16.48 -19.61
CA ARG A 406 12.77 15.87 -19.87
C ARG A 406 11.75 16.86 -20.46
N VAL A 407 11.96 18.17 -20.25
CA VAL A 407 11.13 19.23 -20.85
C VAL A 407 11.73 19.74 -22.16
N GLU A 408 13.06 19.83 -22.24
CA GLU A 408 13.79 20.28 -23.44
C GLU A 408 13.65 19.29 -24.61
N ASP A 409 13.66 17.99 -24.32
CA ASP A 409 13.75 16.89 -25.29
C ASP A 409 12.66 15.86 -25.00
N ALA A 410 11.42 16.33 -24.93
CA ALA A 410 10.26 15.50 -24.61
C ALA A 410 9.82 14.69 -25.83
N GLU A 411 9.66 13.37 -25.66
CA GLU A 411 9.05 12.49 -26.69
C GLU A 411 7.59 12.88 -26.95
N ALA A 412 6.91 13.39 -25.92
CA ALA A 412 5.55 13.89 -25.94
C ALA A 412 5.48 15.34 -25.46
N PHE A 413 5.04 16.26 -26.32
CA PHE A 413 5.00 17.67 -25.94
C PHE A 413 3.98 17.96 -24.82
N SER A 414 2.94 17.13 -24.67
CA SER A 414 2.01 17.18 -23.53
C SER A 414 2.73 16.93 -22.19
N GLU A 415 3.76 16.06 -22.15
CA GLU A 415 4.57 15.84 -20.95
C GLU A 415 5.38 17.07 -20.55
N ALA A 416 6.00 17.77 -21.51
CA ALA A 416 6.71 19.03 -21.26
C ALA A 416 5.77 20.10 -20.68
N ILE A 417 4.53 20.17 -21.19
CA ILE A 417 3.47 21.05 -20.68
C ILE A 417 3.11 20.67 -19.23
N LEU A 418 2.90 19.39 -18.95
CA LEU A 418 2.58 18.88 -17.61
C LEU A 418 3.69 19.16 -16.60
N TYR A 419 4.96 18.96 -16.98
CA TYR A 419 6.11 19.35 -16.16
C TYR A 419 6.09 20.84 -15.81
N PHE A 420 5.90 21.71 -16.81
CA PHE A 420 5.84 23.15 -16.60
C PHE A 420 4.68 23.57 -15.68
N MET A 421 3.53 22.91 -15.77
CA MET A 421 2.37 23.19 -14.93
C MET A 421 2.53 22.67 -13.49
N LEU A 422 3.19 21.52 -13.31
CA LEU A 422 3.36 20.87 -12.01
C LEU A 422 4.38 21.59 -11.11
N PHE A 423 5.49 22.06 -11.68
CA PHE A 423 6.61 22.63 -10.93
C PHE A 423 6.53 24.15 -10.78
N ASP A 424 6.00 24.60 -9.63
CA ASP A 424 5.99 26.01 -9.25
C ASP A 424 7.43 26.49 -8.93
N PRO A 425 7.99 27.46 -9.67
CA PRO A 425 9.34 27.98 -9.43
C PRO A 425 9.49 28.70 -8.08
N GLY A 426 8.38 29.06 -7.42
CA GLY A 426 8.35 29.63 -6.09
C GLY A 426 8.14 28.63 -4.96
N ALA A 427 7.85 27.36 -5.26
CA ALA A 427 7.64 26.33 -4.25
C ALA A 427 8.97 25.89 -3.61
N PRO A 428 8.96 25.47 -2.34
CA PRO A 428 10.12 24.81 -1.73
C PRO A 428 10.44 23.50 -2.46
N LEU A 429 11.67 23.02 -2.31
CA LEU A 429 12.02 21.68 -2.77
C LEU A 429 11.19 20.65 -1.99
N PRO A 430 10.54 19.69 -2.67
CA PRO A 430 9.71 18.71 -2.00
C PRO A 430 10.57 17.77 -1.14
N GLY A 431 10.03 17.36 0.01
CA GLY A 431 10.69 16.43 0.91
C GLY A 431 10.61 14.99 0.40
N ASP A 432 11.57 14.16 0.80
CA ASP A 432 11.53 12.72 0.52
C ASP A 432 10.33 12.06 1.24
N PRO A 433 9.40 11.40 0.51
CA PRO A 433 8.23 10.77 1.11
C PRO A 433 8.57 9.48 1.85
N HIS A 434 9.67 8.79 1.53
CA HIS A 434 10.00 7.46 2.07
C HIS A 434 9.99 7.36 3.60
N PRO A 435 10.53 8.31 4.39
CA PRO A 435 10.53 8.21 5.85
C PRO A 435 9.13 8.17 6.48
N SER A 436 8.10 8.61 5.76
CA SER A 436 6.71 8.55 6.22
C SER A 436 6.01 7.23 5.85
N GLN A 437 6.59 6.46 4.92
CA GLN A 437 6.00 5.25 4.39
C GLN A 437 6.29 4.03 5.28
N SER A 438 5.30 3.15 5.39
CA SER A 438 5.47 1.81 5.97
C SER A 438 6.58 1.05 5.24
N LEU A 439 7.21 0.07 5.89
CA LEU A 439 8.13 -0.84 5.21
C LEU A 439 7.41 -2.05 4.58
N ARG A 440 6.08 -2.10 4.71
CA ARG A 440 5.20 -3.19 4.32
C ARG A 440 3.98 -2.58 3.63
N PHE A 441 3.67 -3.07 2.44
CA PHE A 441 2.51 -2.65 1.66
C PHE A 441 1.84 -3.86 1.03
N TYR A 442 0.51 -3.81 0.99
CA TYR A 442 -0.32 -4.81 0.34
C TYR A 442 -1.30 -4.08 -0.58
N ALA A 443 -1.20 -4.33 -1.90
CA ALA A 443 -2.15 -3.85 -2.89
C ALA A 443 -3.24 -4.93 -3.09
N PRO A 444 -4.45 -4.79 -2.50
CA PRO A 444 -5.43 -5.86 -2.47
C PRO A 444 -6.07 -6.23 -3.81
N GLY A 445 -6.12 -5.33 -4.79
CA GLY A 445 -6.70 -5.59 -6.11
C GLY A 445 -5.90 -6.64 -6.88
N LEU A 446 -4.62 -6.34 -7.15
CA LEU A 446 -3.69 -7.28 -7.79
C LEU A 446 -3.06 -8.28 -6.82
N ARG A 447 -3.38 -8.14 -5.52
CA ARG A 447 -2.86 -8.98 -4.44
C ARG A 447 -1.33 -9.03 -4.41
N HIS A 448 -0.70 -7.84 -4.45
CA HIS A 448 0.75 -7.69 -4.37
C HIS A 448 1.20 -7.37 -2.95
N ILE A 449 2.14 -8.15 -2.43
CA ILE A 449 2.82 -7.92 -1.16
C ILE A 449 4.22 -7.38 -1.47
N LEU A 450 4.55 -6.21 -0.90
CA LEU A 450 5.81 -5.51 -1.09
C LEU A 450 6.41 -5.20 0.29
N ALA A 451 7.58 -5.76 0.61
CA ALA A 451 8.15 -5.66 1.95
C ALA A 451 9.67 -5.51 1.94
N ARG A 452 10.19 -4.54 2.70
CA ARG A 452 11.63 -4.20 2.72
C ARG A 452 12.17 -4.01 4.14
N THR A 453 13.47 -4.20 4.36
CA THR A 453 14.07 -4.03 5.70
C THR A 453 14.29 -2.58 6.09
N SER A 454 14.46 -1.69 5.12
CA SER A 454 14.55 -0.24 5.28
C SER A 454 14.22 0.45 3.94
N TRP A 455 14.23 1.78 3.92
CA TRP A 455 14.21 2.57 2.67
C TRP A 455 15.61 2.93 2.16
N GLY A 456 16.67 2.44 2.82
CA GLY A 456 18.06 2.69 2.42
C GLY A 456 18.51 1.79 1.26
N ALA A 457 19.57 2.21 0.58
CA ALA A 457 20.14 1.49 -0.57
C ALA A 457 20.64 0.06 -0.22
N ASP A 458 20.91 -0.22 1.06
CA ASP A 458 21.32 -1.53 1.57
C ASP A 458 20.13 -2.43 1.95
N ALA A 459 18.89 -1.97 1.77
CA ALA A 459 17.71 -2.74 2.11
C ALA A 459 17.65 -4.05 1.33
N THR A 460 17.19 -5.08 2.04
CA THR A 460 16.65 -6.27 1.38
C THR A 460 15.19 -6.02 1.10
N TRP A 461 14.75 -6.42 -0.08
CA TRP A 461 13.37 -6.25 -0.53
C TRP A 461 12.83 -7.57 -1.09
N PHE A 462 11.63 -7.92 -0.65
CA PHE A 462 10.89 -9.12 -0.97
C PHE A 462 9.53 -8.74 -1.55
N THR A 463 9.15 -9.40 -2.62
CA THR A 463 7.86 -9.20 -3.28
C THR A 463 7.14 -10.54 -3.45
N TYR A 464 5.81 -10.52 -3.45
CA TYR A 464 4.97 -11.68 -3.73
C TYR A 464 3.68 -11.23 -4.41
N SER A 465 3.28 -11.91 -5.49
CA SER A 465 2.09 -11.56 -6.28
C SER A 465 1.18 -12.77 -6.56
N LEU A 466 -0.12 -12.52 -6.57
CA LEU A 466 -1.15 -13.49 -6.98
C LEU A 466 -2.41 -12.78 -7.49
N GLY A 467 -2.25 -12.10 -8.63
CA GLY A 467 -3.33 -11.39 -9.30
C GLY A 467 -4.38 -12.29 -9.92
N TRP A 468 -5.40 -11.64 -10.47
CA TRP A 468 -6.22 -12.22 -11.53
C TRP A 468 -5.48 -12.07 -12.87
N LEU A 469 -5.91 -12.81 -13.91
CA LEU A 469 -5.21 -12.88 -15.21
C LEU A 469 -6.24 -12.74 -16.36
N THR A 470 -6.79 -11.55 -16.54
CA THR A 470 -7.96 -11.30 -17.41
C THR A 470 -7.70 -10.23 -18.48
N ILE A 471 -6.66 -9.39 -18.37
CA ILE A 471 -6.44 -8.26 -19.28
C ILE A 471 -5.13 -8.37 -20.10
N SER A 472 -5.07 -7.64 -21.22
CA SER A 472 -4.03 -7.67 -22.27
C SER A 472 -2.60 -7.94 -21.80
N HIS A 473 -1.98 -6.98 -21.13
CA HIS A 473 -0.53 -6.94 -20.86
C HIS A 473 -0.10 -7.71 -19.60
N GLU A 474 -0.94 -8.59 -19.07
CA GLU A 474 -0.64 -9.45 -17.91
C GLU A 474 0.17 -10.69 -18.31
N HIS A 475 0.89 -11.25 -17.34
CA HIS A 475 1.73 -12.44 -17.51
C HIS A 475 1.20 -13.59 -16.65
N ALA A 476 1.50 -14.84 -17.01
CA ALA A 476 1.05 -16.03 -16.30
C ALA A 476 1.88 -16.28 -15.00
N ASP A 477 1.95 -15.26 -14.15
CA ASP A 477 2.90 -15.08 -13.06
C ASP A 477 2.30 -15.33 -11.67
N GLY A 478 1.09 -15.89 -11.56
CA GLY A 478 0.46 -16.14 -10.25
C GLY A 478 1.36 -16.95 -9.31
N ASN A 479 1.38 -16.59 -8.03
CA ASN A 479 2.28 -17.07 -6.97
C ASN A 479 3.75 -16.65 -7.14
N HIS A 480 4.09 -15.72 -8.03
CA HIS A 480 5.45 -15.22 -8.22
C HIS A 480 6.01 -14.50 -6.98
N PHE A 481 7.34 -14.50 -6.83
CA PHE A 481 8.07 -13.72 -5.82
C PHE A 481 9.44 -13.26 -6.33
N GLU A 482 9.95 -12.15 -5.80
CA GLU A 482 11.29 -11.63 -6.11
C GLU A 482 12.10 -11.39 -4.84
N PHE A 483 13.43 -11.33 -5.01
CA PHE A 483 14.36 -11.12 -3.90
C PHE A 483 15.53 -10.24 -4.29
N TYR A 484 15.55 -9.03 -3.72
CA TYR A 484 16.59 -8.01 -3.88
C TYR A 484 17.40 -7.87 -2.60
N ARG A 485 18.71 -7.68 -2.72
CA ARG A 485 19.59 -7.47 -1.57
C ARG A 485 20.81 -6.65 -1.95
N GLN A 486 21.22 -5.72 -1.09
CA GLN A 486 22.48 -4.95 -1.21
C GLN A 486 22.75 -4.39 -2.62
N GLY A 487 21.75 -3.74 -3.23
CA GLY A 487 21.96 -3.04 -4.50
C GLY A 487 21.64 -3.84 -5.76
N GLU A 488 21.27 -5.13 -5.68
CA GLU A 488 20.92 -5.91 -6.87
C GLU A 488 19.85 -7.00 -6.62
N TRP A 489 19.21 -7.44 -7.70
CA TRP A 489 18.31 -8.59 -7.71
C TRP A 489 19.09 -9.91 -7.66
N LEU A 490 18.80 -10.74 -6.65
CA LEU A 490 19.32 -12.11 -6.59
C LEU A 490 18.48 -13.07 -7.44
N THR A 491 17.18 -12.82 -7.48
CA THR A 491 16.20 -13.47 -8.35
C THR A 491 15.04 -12.49 -8.56
N LYS A 492 14.59 -12.35 -9.79
CA LYS A 492 13.51 -11.44 -10.19
C LYS A 492 12.84 -12.01 -11.43
N ASP A 493 11.56 -11.71 -11.63
CA ASP A 493 10.92 -12.04 -12.88
C ASP A 493 11.67 -11.50 -14.10
N ARG A 494 11.62 -12.27 -15.19
CA ARG A 494 12.15 -11.82 -16.47
C ARG A 494 11.18 -10.84 -17.10
N THR A 495 11.70 -9.67 -17.46
CA THR A 495 10.97 -8.59 -18.08
C THR A 495 11.14 -8.63 -19.60
N GLY A 496 10.05 -8.37 -20.30
CA GLY A 496 9.97 -8.33 -21.76
C GLY A 496 8.53 -8.08 -22.20
N TYR A 497 8.33 -8.08 -23.50
CA TYR A 497 7.03 -7.78 -24.10
C TYR A 497 6.37 -9.05 -24.62
N GLY A 498 5.11 -9.29 -24.24
CA GLY A 498 4.33 -10.44 -24.65
C GLY A 498 3.31 -10.11 -25.74
N LEU A 499 3.54 -10.58 -26.97
CA LEU A 499 2.49 -10.66 -28.00
C LEU A 499 1.97 -12.09 -28.13
N TYR A 500 0.75 -12.27 -28.65
CA TYR A 500 0.17 -13.59 -28.94
C TYR A 500 1.17 -14.47 -29.72
N GLY A 501 1.68 -15.54 -29.08
CA GLY A 501 2.71 -16.43 -29.62
C GLY A 501 4.15 -16.19 -29.10
N ASN A 502 4.35 -15.20 -28.22
CA ASN A 502 5.60 -14.98 -27.51
C ASN A 502 5.62 -15.75 -26.18
N ASN A 503 6.82 -16.16 -25.78
CA ASN A 503 7.04 -17.12 -24.70
C ASN A 503 7.16 -16.46 -23.32
N ILE A 504 7.41 -15.15 -23.21
CA ILE A 504 7.78 -14.54 -21.91
C ILE A 504 6.63 -14.48 -20.92
N GLN A 505 5.39 -14.41 -21.40
CA GLN A 505 4.18 -14.43 -20.58
C GLN A 505 3.91 -15.77 -19.90
N THR A 506 4.71 -16.80 -20.15
CA THR A 506 4.44 -18.16 -19.65
C THR A 506 5.15 -18.43 -18.33
N SER A 507 4.50 -19.21 -17.45
CA SER A 507 4.91 -19.43 -16.07
C SER A 507 6.35 -19.91 -15.86
N ASP A 508 7.01 -20.49 -16.86
CA ASP A 508 8.41 -20.93 -16.75
C ASP A 508 9.46 -19.83 -16.97
N TYR A 509 9.03 -18.61 -17.27
CA TYR A 509 9.85 -17.39 -17.17
C TYR A 509 9.62 -16.60 -15.89
N HIS A 510 8.75 -17.09 -15.02
CA HIS A 510 8.43 -16.45 -13.75
C HIS A 510 8.94 -17.31 -12.59
N ASN A 511 9.07 -16.73 -11.39
CA ASN A 511 9.50 -17.45 -10.17
C ASN A 511 8.32 -18.23 -9.57
N THR A 512 7.72 -19.14 -10.36
CA THR A 512 6.51 -19.88 -10.01
C THR A 512 6.57 -21.34 -10.49
N LEU A 513 5.45 -22.05 -10.45
CA LEU A 513 5.34 -23.42 -10.94
C LEU A 513 4.98 -23.47 -12.43
N ALA A 514 5.35 -24.57 -13.07
CA ALA A 514 4.80 -24.99 -14.36
C ALA A 514 4.25 -26.41 -14.23
N LEU A 515 2.97 -26.57 -14.54
CA LEU A 515 2.18 -27.78 -14.29
C LEU A 515 1.56 -28.27 -15.60
N GLU A 516 1.93 -29.48 -16.02
CA GLU A 516 1.35 -30.06 -17.24
C GLU A 516 -0.15 -30.31 -17.07
N ASN A 517 -0.94 -29.85 -18.03
CA ASN A 517 -2.39 -29.96 -18.04
C ASN A 517 -2.92 -30.67 -19.31
N ASP A 518 -4.23 -30.83 -19.41
CA ASP A 518 -4.90 -31.41 -20.59
C ASP A 518 -4.64 -30.50 -21.79
N MET A 519 -4.55 -31.10 -22.98
CA MET A 519 -4.44 -30.33 -24.22
C MET A 519 -5.75 -29.53 -24.41
N PRO A 520 -5.67 -28.22 -24.69
CA PRO A 520 -6.85 -27.37 -24.88
C PRO A 520 -7.66 -27.80 -26.11
N ILE A 521 -8.97 -27.52 -26.10
CA ILE A 521 -9.83 -27.75 -27.27
C ILE A 521 -9.41 -26.87 -28.45
N HIS A 522 -8.92 -25.65 -28.19
CA HIS A 522 -8.27 -24.80 -29.18
C HIS A 522 -6.75 -24.97 -29.11
N HIS A 523 -6.21 -25.69 -30.09
CA HIS A 523 -4.81 -26.12 -30.11
C HIS A 523 -4.17 -25.95 -31.50
N ASP A 524 -4.52 -24.87 -32.21
CA ASP A 524 -3.78 -24.49 -33.42
C ASP A 524 -2.32 -24.19 -33.01
N PRO A 525 -1.31 -24.73 -33.71
CA PRO A 525 0.10 -24.48 -33.38
C PRO A 525 0.51 -23.01 -33.36
N ASP A 526 -0.24 -22.12 -34.03
CA ASP A 526 0.04 -20.68 -34.05
C ASP A 526 -0.77 -19.91 -32.97
N ASP A 527 -1.53 -20.59 -32.11
CA ASP A 527 -2.35 -20.01 -31.04
C ASP A 527 -1.59 -19.92 -29.71
N TYR A 528 -1.70 -18.78 -29.01
CA TYR A 528 -1.08 -18.58 -27.70
C TYR A 528 -1.46 -19.68 -26.69
N ARG A 529 -2.70 -20.19 -26.73
CA ARG A 529 -3.19 -21.26 -25.85
C ARG A 529 -2.40 -22.55 -25.99
N TYR A 530 -2.01 -22.88 -27.22
CA TYR A 530 -1.17 -24.04 -27.49
C TYR A 530 0.22 -23.90 -26.86
N PHE A 531 0.83 -22.72 -27.00
CA PHE A 531 2.13 -22.42 -26.39
C PHE A 531 2.08 -22.43 -24.86
N HIS A 532 1.06 -21.83 -24.24
CA HIS A 532 0.87 -21.86 -22.79
C HIS A 532 0.74 -23.29 -22.27
N TRP A 533 -0.07 -24.12 -22.92
CA TRP A 533 -0.25 -25.52 -22.55
C TRP A 533 1.05 -26.33 -22.63
N GLN A 534 1.81 -26.22 -23.74
CA GLN A 534 3.06 -26.99 -23.92
C GLN A 534 4.09 -26.76 -22.80
N ARG A 535 4.02 -25.58 -22.19
CA ARG A 535 4.95 -25.15 -21.14
C ARG A 535 4.41 -25.42 -19.73
N GLY A 536 3.16 -25.88 -19.60
CA GLY A 536 2.48 -26.06 -18.32
C GLY A 536 2.17 -24.73 -17.63
N SER A 537 1.89 -23.69 -18.42
CA SER A 537 1.63 -22.34 -17.93
C SER A 537 0.25 -22.20 -17.30
N GLN A 538 0.08 -21.15 -16.51
CA GLN A 538 -1.24 -20.61 -16.17
C GLN A 538 -1.90 -20.00 -17.41
N TRP A 539 -3.23 -19.89 -17.38
CA TRP A 539 -4.08 -19.37 -18.46
C TRP A 539 -4.29 -17.88 -18.30
N LEU A 540 -3.92 -17.13 -19.34
CA LEU A 540 -4.29 -15.73 -19.50
C LEU A 540 -5.71 -15.63 -20.08
N TYR A 541 -6.40 -14.54 -19.75
CA TYR A 541 -7.74 -14.14 -20.21
C TYR A 541 -8.89 -15.02 -19.74
N GLU A 542 -8.72 -16.35 -19.79
CA GLU A 542 -9.79 -17.33 -19.55
C GLU A 542 -9.44 -18.34 -18.43
N PRO A 543 -8.92 -17.92 -17.26
CA PRO A 543 -8.74 -18.84 -16.15
C PRO A 543 -10.10 -19.25 -15.56
N SER A 544 -10.19 -20.47 -15.04
CA SER A 544 -11.40 -20.98 -14.37
C SER A 544 -11.76 -20.22 -13.08
N ALA A 545 -10.76 -19.61 -12.42
CA ALA A 545 -10.94 -18.70 -11.30
C ALA A 545 -9.65 -17.90 -11.05
N ASP A 546 -9.79 -16.72 -10.44
CA ASP A 546 -8.65 -15.90 -9.99
C ASP A 546 -7.77 -16.64 -8.96
N GLY A 547 -6.49 -16.26 -8.90
CA GLY A 547 -5.65 -16.56 -7.75
C GLY A 547 -6.24 -16.02 -6.45
N GLN A 548 -5.92 -16.59 -5.29
CA GLN A 548 -6.44 -16.13 -4.00
C GLN A 548 -5.35 -16.12 -2.94
N ILE A 549 -5.11 -14.99 -2.28
CA ILE A 549 -4.32 -14.97 -1.05
C ILE A 549 -5.23 -15.40 0.10
N LEU A 550 -5.04 -16.63 0.58
CA LEU A 550 -5.83 -17.23 1.65
C LEU A 550 -5.40 -16.70 3.03
N ALA A 551 -4.13 -16.34 3.18
CA ALA A 551 -3.59 -15.72 4.39
C ALA A 551 -2.29 -14.97 4.08
N TYR A 552 -2.01 -13.90 4.82
CA TYR A 552 -0.72 -13.26 4.83
C TYR A 552 -0.45 -12.63 6.21
N SER A 553 0.81 -12.35 6.50
CA SER A 553 1.20 -11.63 7.72
C SER A 553 2.45 -10.79 7.50
N PHE A 554 2.43 -9.61 8.12
CA PHE A 554 3.60 -8.75 8.32
C PHE A 554 4.04 -8.87 9.78
N GLY A 555 4.84 -9.90 10.05
CA GLY A 555 5.41 -10.13 11.36
C GLY A 555 6.71 -9.35 11.57
N GLN A 556 7.15 -9.27 12.83
CA GLN A 556 8.45 -8.70 13.11
C GLN A 556 9.54 -9.68 12.66
N GLY A 557 10.37 -9.27 11.70
CA GLY A 557 11.44 -10.12 11.16
C GLY A 557 10.95 -11.23 10.22
N TYR A 558 9.69 -11.21 9.80
CA TYR A 558 9.21 -12.09 8.75
C TYR A 558 8.01 -11.54 7.96
N VAL A 559 7.86 -12.03 6.73
CA VAL A 559 6.66 -11.86 5.92
C VAL A 559 6.15 -13.23 5.50
N TYR A 560 4.86 -13.48 5.65
CA TYR A 560 4.21 -14.72 5.26
C TYR A 560 3.11 -14.47 4.23
N ALA A 561 3.00 -15.35 3.25
CA ALA A 561 1.85 -15.44 2.36
C ALA A 561 1.48 -16.90 2.07
N LEU A 562 0.18 -17.15 1.92
CA LEU A 562 -0.40 -18.39 1.43
C LEU A 562 -1.33 -18.07 0.26
N GLY A 563 -0.94 -18.48 -0.94
CA GLY A 563 -1.72 -18.33 -2.16
C GLY A 563 -2.27 -19.65 -2.69
N ASP A 564 -3.46 -19.59 -3.29
CA ASP A 564 -4.04 -20.66 -4.10
C ASP A 564 -4.21 -20.15 -5.54
N ALA A 565 -3.48 -20.76 -6.47
CA ALA A 565 -3.52 -20.47 -7.90
C ALA A 565 -4.18 -21.60 -8.70
N THR A 566 -4.91 -22.52 -8.05
CA THR A 566 -5.51 -23.68 -8.74
C THR A 566 -6.39 -23.27 -9.91
N GLY A 567 -7.16 -22.19 -9.75
CA GLY A 567 -8.00 -21.62 -10.80
C GLY A 567 -7.23 -21.13 -12.02
N LEU A 568 -6.03 -20.58 -11.81
CA LEU A 568 -5.20 -20.03 -12.87
C LEU A 568 -4.58 -21.10 -13.78
N TYR A 569 -4.38 -22.32 -13.29
CA TYR A 569 -3.86 -23.43 -14.12
C TYR A 569 -4.93 -24.17 -14.93
N ASN A 570 -6.21 -23.86 -14.72
CA ASN A 570 -7.33 -24.49 -15.42
C ASN A 570 -8.14 -23.45 -16.20
N SER A 571 -8.87 -23.90 -17.21
CA SER A 571 -9.78 -23.08 -17.99
C SER A 571 -11.04 -23.89 -18.29
N ASP A 572 -12.20 -23.36 -17.87
CA ASP A 572 -13.50 -23.96 -18.20
C ASP A 572 -13.82 -23.78 -19.69
N TYR A 573 -13.37 -22.66 -20.28
CA TYR A 573 -13.51 -22.36 -21.70
C TYR A 573 -12.73 -23.36 -22.58
N GLU A 574 -11.50 -23.71 -22.19
CA GLU A 574 -10.68 -24.69 -22.94
C GLU A 574 -10.93 -26.16 -22.55
N GLU A 575 -11.85 -26.42 -21.62
CA GLU A 575 -12.09 -27.75 -21.00
C GLU A 575 -10.83 -28.37 -20.33
N VAL A 576 -9.91 -27.52 -19.86
CA VAL A 576 -8.63 -27.92 -19.26
C VAL A 576 -8.75 -27.87 -17.74
N THR A 577 -8.90 -29.02 -17.08
CA THR A 577 -9.23 -29.08 -15.64
C THR A 577 -8.42 -30.11 -14.83
N ASP A 578 -7.31 -30.63 -15.34
CA ASP A 578 -6.60 -31.72 -14.65
C ASP A 578 -5.92 -31.27 -13.35
N ILE A 579 -5.57 -29.99 -13.22
CA ILE A 579 -4.95 -29.49 -11.98
C ILE A 579 -6.03 -29.38 -10.90
N SER A 580 -5.89 -30.18 -9.85
CA SER A 580 -6.83 -30.22 -8.72
C SER A 580 -6.36 -29.40 -7.53
N HIS A 581 -5.08 -29.02 -7.51
CA HIS A 581 -4.52 -28.14 -6.49
C HIS A 581 -3.19 -27.53 -6.95
N ALA A 582 -3.02 -26.22 -6.77
CA ALA A 582 -1.77 -25.49 -6.96
C ALA A 582 -1.70 -24.33 -5.95
N SER A 583 -1.01 -24.52 -4.83
CA SER A 583 -0.85 -23.48 -3.80
C SER A 583 0.60 -23.26 -3.39
N ARG A 584 0.91 -22.06 -2.89
CA ARG A 584 2.21 -21.66 -2.36
C ARG A 584 2.08 -21.13 -0.95
N SER A 585 2.85 -21.68 -0.02
CA SER A 585 3.15 -21.02 1.25
C SER A 585 4.57 -20.49 1.21
N ILE A 586 4.77 -19.21 1.51
CA ILE A 586 6.08 -18.58 1.45
C ILE A 586 6.33 -17.75 2.70
N VAL A 587 7.52 -17.88 3.27
CA VAL A 587 7.99 -17.07 4.40
C VAL A 587 9.32 -16.45 4.03
N TRP A 588 9.38 -15.12 3.98
CA TRP A 588 10.64 -14.39 4.04
C TRP A 588 11.02 -14.19 5.50
N LEU A 589 12.15 -14.76 5.92
CA LEU A 589 12.79 -14.52 7.22
C LEU A 589 13.85 -13.45 7.01
N GLU A 590 13.64 -12.30 7.63
CA GLU A 590 14.47 -11.13 7.42
C GLU A 590 15.88 -11.31 8.00
N PRO A 591 16.92 -10.76 7.34
CA PRO A 591 16.88 -10.21 5.99
C PRO A 591 17.10 -11.29 4.91
N ASP A 592 17.70 -12.43 5.24
CA ASP A 592 18.45 -13.19 4.23
C ASP A 592 17.77 -14.42 3.64
N HIS A 593 16.66 -14.92 4.19
CA HIS A 593 16.16 -16.25 3.83
C HIS A 593 14.72 -16.25 3.36
N ILE A 594 14.42 -17.07 2.34
CA ILE A 594 13.05 -17.35 1.90
C ILE A 594 12.82 -18.85 1.99
N VAL A 595 11.74 -19.26 2.64
CA VAL A 595 11.27 -20.66 2.67
C VAL A 595 10.01 -20.75 1.83
N VAL A 596 10.08 -21.50 0.73
CA VAL A 596 8.97 -21.69 -0.23
C VAL A 596 8.46 -23.12 -0.12
N TYR A 597 7.17 -23.29 0.09
CA TYR A 597 6.50 -24.59 0.16
C TYR A 597 5.30 -24.63 -0.79
N ASP A 598 5.48 -25.31 -1.93
CA ASP A 598 4.48 -25.44 -2.96
C ASP A 598 3.77 -26.79 -2.93
N ARG A 599 2.49 -26.76 -3.29
CA ARG A 599 1.63 -27.94 -3.38
C ARG A 599 0.95 -27.99 -4.75
N ALA A 600 1.48 -28.82 -5.67
CA ALA A 600 0.81 -29.16 -6.92
C ALA A 600 0.23 -30.60 -6.98
N THR A 601 -1.02 -30.75 -7.42
CA THR A 601 -1.71 -32.04 -7.62
C THR A 601 -2.49 -32.04 -8.93
N SER A 602 -2.28 -33.06 -9.76
CA SER A 602 -3.01 -33.32 -11.01
C SER A 602 -3.96 -34.52 -10.83
N LYS A 603 -5.07 -34.60 -11.57
CA LYS A 603 -5.96 -35.78 -11.55
C LYS A 603 -5.28 -36.96 -12.26
N THR A 604 -4.51 -36.67 -13.30
CA THR A 604 -3.77 -37.65 -14.10
C THR A 604 -2.32 -37.79 -13.63
N ALA A 605 -1.84 -39.02 -13.48
CA ALA A 605 -0.43 -39.33 -13.20
C ALA A 605 0.43 -39.29 -14.47
N GLY A 606 1.74 -39.17 -14.33
CA GLY A 606 2.70 -39.07 -15.45
C GLY A 606 2.93 -37.65 -15.96
N ARG A 607 2.27 -36.66 -15.36
CA ARG A 607 2.35 -35.24 -15.73
C ARG A 607 3.48 -34.53 -14.99
N PHE A 608 4.31 -33.80 -15.74
CA PHE A 608 5.40 -33.04 -15.15
C PHE A 608 4.88 -31.95 -14.21
N LYS A 609 5.69 -31.65 -13.20
CA LYS A 609 5.51 -30.55 -12.26
C LYS A 609 6.89 -29.97 -12.02
N ARG A 610 7.03 -28.67 -12.26
CA ARG A 610 8.32 -27.97 -12.23
C ARG A 610 8.20 -26.71 -11.38
N PHE A 611 9.25 -26.43 -10.64
CA PHE A 611 9.50 -25.12 -10.01
C PHE A 611 10.56 -24.40 -10.83
N TRP A 612 10.36 -23.10 -11.06
CA TRP A 612 11.26 -22.24 -11.80
C TRP A 612 11.74 -21.06 -10.97
N LEU A 613 12.99 -20.68 -11.21
CA LEU A 613 13.61 -19.47 -10.67
C LEU A 613 14.44 -18.82 -11.77
N GLN A 614 14.24 -17.53 -12.01
CA GLN A 614 15.05 -16.75 -12.97
C GLN A 614 16.24 -16.13 -12.26
N LEU A 615 17.40 -16.13 -12.92
CA LEU A 615 18.70 -15.90 -12.30
C LEU A 615 19.58 -14.97 -13.14
N PRO A 616 20.35 -14.08 -12.49
CA PRO A 616 21.27 -13.17 -13.18
C PRO A 616 22.54 -13.88 -13.67
N ALA A 617 22.83 -15.08 -13.16
CA ALA A 617 23.98 -15.90 -13.52
C ALA A 617 23.64 -17.39 -13.46
N GLN A 618 24.41 -18.21 -14.17
CA GLN A 618 24.21 -19.66 -14.16
C GLN A 618 24.44 -20.24 -12.76
N ALA A 619 23.51 -21.06 -12.28
CA ALA A 619 23.66 -21.76 -11.02
C ALA A 619 24.62 -22.95 -11.16
N VAL A 620 25.53 -23.10 -10.20
CA VAL A 620 26.30 -24.31 -9.98
C VAL A 620 25.46 -25.27 -9.13
N VAL A 621 25.07 -26.41 -9.71
CA VAL A 621 24.21 -27.42 -9.07
C VAL A 621 25.05 -28.58 -8.56
N PHE A 622 24.84 -28.97 -7.30
CA PHE A 622 25.45 -30.13 -6.66
C PHE A 622 24.46 -30.79 -5.68
N ASP A 623 24.13 -32.07 -5.91
CA ASP A 623 23.04 -32.78 -5.21
C ASP A 623 21.75 -31.95 -5.18
N ASN A 624 21.30 -31.55 -4.00
CA ASN A 624 20.08 -30.78 -3.76
C ASN A 624 20.35 -29.28 -3.55
N HIS A 625 21.58 -28.83 -3.82
CA HIS A 625 22.00 -27.43 -3.69
C HIS A 625 22.28 -26.80 -5.05
N ALA A 626 21.86 -25.55 -5.21
CA ALA A 626 22.26 -24.68 -6.31
C ALA A 626 22.86 -23.40 -5.74
N THR A 627 23.98 -22.95 -6.30
CA THR A 627 24.65 -21.70 -5.90
C THR A 627 24.76 -20.79 -7.10
N VAL A 628 24.29 -19.55 -6.95
CA VAL A 628 24.46 -18.47 -7.92
C VAL A 628 25.42 -17.46 -7.34
N THR A 629 26.33 -16.94 -8.16
CA THR A 629 27.18 -15.79 -7.81
C THR A 629 26.88 -14.68 -8.79
N THR A 630 26.36 -13.56 -8.29
CA THR A 630 26.00 -12.39 -9.10
C THR A 630 27.27 -11.71 -9.66
N ALA A 631 27.08 -10.76 -10.58
CA ALA A 631 28.19 -9.98 -11.11
C ALA A 631 28.92 -9.15 -10.02
N SER A 632 28.21 -8.72 -8.97
CA SER A 632 28.81 -8.01 -7.83
C SER A 632 29.55 -8.94 -6.86
N GLY A 633 29.30 -10.25 -6.96
CA GLY A 633 29.87 -11.28 -6.09
C GLY A 633 28.94 -11.75 -4.97
N GLN A 634 27.74 -11.17 -4.82
CA GLN A 634 26.74 -11.73 -3.89
C GLN A 634 26.37 -13.16 -4.27
N GLN A 635 25.90 -13.89 -3.26
CA GLN A 635 25.55 -15.29 -3.41
C GLN A 635 24.06 -15.50 -3.16
N LEU A 636 23.46 -16.33 -4.00
CA LEU A 636 22.16 -16.93 -3.74
C LEU A 636 22.34 -18.45 -3.63
N PHE A 637 22.10 -18.98 -2.45
CA PHE A 637 22.05 -20.42 -2.20
C PHE A 637 20.61 -20.89 -2.26
N VAL A 638 20.33 -21.94 -3.02
CA VAL A 638 19.03 -22.59 -3.09
C VAL A 638 19.19 -24.04 -2.67
N THR A 639 18.54 -24.43 -1.57
CA THR A 639 18.52 -25.81 -1.08
C THR A 639 17.14 -26.40 -1.29
N THR A 640 17.04 -27.47 -2.07
CA THR A 640 15.80 -28.23 -2.27
C THR A 640 15.71 -29.35 -1.23
N LEU A 641 14.68 -29.31 -0.40
CA LEU A 641 14.41 -30.31 0.63
C LEU A 641 13.35 -31.32 0.19
N LEU A 642 12.39 -30.89 -0.64
CA LEU A 642 11.36 -31.74 -1.23
C LEU A 642 11.13 -31.39 -2.71
N PRO A 643 10.79 -32.39 -3.56
CA PRO A 643 10.93 -33.81 -3.26
C PRO A 643 12.42 -34.18 -3.11
N SER A 644 12.75 -35.15 -2.27
CA SER A 644 14.14 -35.48 -1.93
C SER A 644 14.95 -36.03 -3.11
N ASP A 645 14.26 -36.51 -4.14
CA ASP A 645 14.79 -37.06 -5.38
C ASP A 645 14.59 -36.11 -6.59
N ALA A 646 14.34 -34.82 -6.34
CA ALA A 646 14.16 -33.83 -7.40
C ALA A 646 15.34 -33.78 -8.36
N VAL A 647 15.05 -33.58 -9.65
CA VAL A 647 16.06 -33.30 -10.67
C VAL A 647 16.24 -31.80 -10.76
N ILE A 648 17.46 -31.32 -10.47
CA ILE A 648 17.80 -29.89 -10.49
C ILE A 648 18.74 -29.62 -11.67
N SER A 649 18.44 -28.58 -12.45
CA SER A 649 19.29 -28.14 -13.57
C SER A 649 19.28 -26.62 -13.71
N SER A 650 20.39 -26.05 -14.18
CA SER A 650 20.48 -24.64 -14.55
C SER A 650 20.83 -24.47 -16.02
N GLU A 651 20.13 -23.57 -16.70
CA GLU A 651 20.27 -23.36 -18.14
C GLU A 651 20.19 -21.88 -18.51
N LEU A 652 20.77 -21.54 -19.66
CA LEU A 652 20.57 -20.26 -20.31
C LEU A 652 19.17 -20.25 -20.95
N ALA A 653 18.45 -19.16 -20.79
CA ALA A 653 17.16 -18.94 -21.41
C ALA A 653 17.29 -17.82 -22.45
N GLU A 654 17.58 -18.13 -23.71
CA GLU A 654 17.61 -17.12 -24.77
C GLU A 654 16.19 -16.75 -25.24
N MET A 655 15.93 -15.47 -25.52
CA MET A 655 14.61 -14.99 -25.94
C MET A 655 14.68 -13.86 -26.97
N PRO A 656 13.67 -13.75 -27.88
CA PRO A 656 13.65 -12.75 -28.94
C PRO A 656 13.17 -11.35 -28.53
N GLU A 657 12.34 -11.20 -27.48
CA GLU A 657 11.76 -9.89 -27.07
C GLU A 657 11.94 -9.59 -25.58
N GLU A 658 13.16 -9.77 -25.10
CA GLU A 658 13.52 -9.38 -23.74
C GLU A 658 13.66 -7.86 -23.59
N ALA A 659 13.41 -7.36 -22.39
CA ALA A 659 13.59 -5.95 -22.08
C ALA A 659 15.05 -5.50 -22.25
N ALA A 660 15.23 -4.24 -22.66
CA ALA A 660 16.54 -3.63 -22.68
C ALA A 660 17.19 -3.69 -21.29
N GLN A 661 18.44 -4.17 -21.24
CA GLN A 661 19.23 -4.37 -20.01
C GLN A 661 18.71 -5.48 -19.07
N GLU A 662 17.84 -6.39 -19.51
CA GLU A 662 17.38 -7.54 -18.71
C GLU A 662 18.55 -8.43 -18.23
N PRO A 663 18.86 -8.51 -16.91
CA PRO A 663 19.95 -9.33 -16.39
C PRO A 663 19.61 -10.81 -16.17
N MET A 664 18.34 -11.20 -16.05
CA MET A 664 17.88 -12.56 -15.69
C MET A 664 17.96 -13.52 -16.89
N LYS A 665 19.18 -13.78 -17.36
CA LYS A 665 19.43 -14.62 -18.56
C LYS A 665 19.40 -16.13 -18.27
N PHE A 666 19.50 -16.53 -17.01
CA PHE A 666 19.57 -17.94 -16.63
C PHE A 666 18.33 -18.35 -15.86
N ARG A 667 18.07 -19.65 -15.81
CA ARG A 667 16.99 -20.20 -14.99
C ARG A 667 17.40 -21.49 -14.30
N LEU A 668 16.84 -21.70 -13.12
CA LEU A 668 16.93 -22.93 -12.36
C LEU A 668 15.61 -23.68 -12.49
N LYS A 669 15.68 -24.94 -12.94
CA LYS A 669 14.57 -25.87 -12.96
C LYS A 669 14.70 -26.86 -11.82
N VAL A 670 13.63 -27.08 -11.08
CA VAL A 670 13.50 -28.22 -10.18
C VAL A 670 12.29 -29.05 -10.58
N GLU A 671 12.51 -30.32 -10.95
CA GLU A 671 11.48 -31.20 -11.50
C GLU A 671 11.30 -32.45 -10.65
N ALA A 672 10.03 -32.82 -10.41
CA ALA A 672 9.68 -34.05 -9.72
C ALA A 672 9.83 -35.26 -10.66
N PRO A 673 10.68 -36.26 -10.34
CA PRO A 673 10.91 -37.38 -11.26
C PRO A 673 9.65 -38.24 -11.43
N GLY A 674 9.42 -38.72 -12.65
CA GLY A 674 8.35 -39.68 -12.96
C GLY A 674 6.93 -39.10 -13.03
N GLY A 675 6.76 -37.79 -12.95
CA GLY A 675 5.47 -37.12 -13.08
C GLY A 675 4.44 -37.56 -12.03
N PRO A 676 4.75 -37.44 -10.72
CA PRO A 676 3.86 -37.93 -9.67
C PRO A 676 2.52 -37.18 -9.70
N GLN A 677 1.44 -37.85 -9.28
CA GLN A 677 0.11 -37.24 -9.24
C GLN A 677 0.07 -36.00 -8.33
N GLY A 678 0.73 -36.07 -7.16
CA GLY A 678 0.93 -34.93 -6.27
C GLY A 678 2.40 -34.77 -5.90
N VAL A 679 2.88 -33.53 -5.81
CA VAL A 679 4.24 -33.21 -5.36
C VAL A 679 4.26 -32.01 -4.45
N ARG A 680 5.10 -32.06 -3.41
CA ARG A 680 5.48 -30.93 -2.57
C ARG A 680 6.87 -30.47 -2.97
N PHE A 681 7.00 -29.19 -3.30
CA PHE A 681 8.32 -28.57 -3.43
C PHE A 681 8.60 -27.78 -2.16
N LEU A 682 9.76 -28.02 -1.55
CA LEU A 682 10.21 -27.26 -0.40
C LEU A 682 11.62 -26.75 -0.70
N HIS A 683 11.76 -25.43 -0.78
CA HIS A 683 13.02 -24.77 -1.05
C HIS A 683 13.37 -23.80 0.07
N VAL A 684 14.66 -23.71 0.40
CA VAL A 684 15.21 -22.63 1.22
C VAL A 684 16.20 -21.85 0.37
N LEU A 685 15.89 -20.58 0.14
CA LEU A 685 16.77 -19.62 -0.52
C LEU A 685 17.48 -18.80 0.55
N GLN A 686 18.77 -18.51 0.34
CA GLN A 686 19.58 -17.64 1.19
C GLN A 686 20.35 -16.65 0.31
N GLY A 687 20.10 -15.36 0.49
CA GLY A 687 20.98 -14.30 0.02
C GLY A 687 22.14 -14.11 0.98
N ALA A 688 23.35 -13.95 0.46
CA ALA A 688 24.53 -13.80 1.29
C ALA A 688 25.60 -12.92 0.62
N ASP A 689 26.45 -12.33 1.44
CA ASP A 689 27.59 -11.53 0.99
C ASP A 689 28.60 -12.41 0.24
N ALA A 690 29.44 -11.76 -0.58
CA ALA A 690 30.49 -12.42 -1.33
C ALA A 690 31.42 -13.26 -0.43
N GLY A 691 31.55 -14.56 -0.75
CA GLY A 691 32.41 -15.49 -0.02
C GLY A 691 31.84 -16.01 1.29
N ALA A 692 30.58 -15.72 1.61
CA ALA A 692 29.88 -16.36 2.72
C ALA A 692 29.69 -17.86 2.45
N SER A 693 29.45 -18.62 3.52
CA SER A 693 29.06 -20.03 3.41
C SER A 693 27.55 -20.15 3.54
N ALA A 694 26.96 -21.13 2.83
CA ALA A 694 25.56 -21.48 3.02
C ALA A 694 25.27 -21.85 4.48
N ASN A 695 24.15 -21.37 5.00
CA ASN A 695 23.66 -21.71 6.33
C ASN A 695 23.20 -23.16 6.39
N SER A 696 23.22 -23.74 7.59
CA SER A 696 22.71 -25.09 7.80
C SER A 696 21.21 -25.14 7.58
N VAL A 697 20.77 -26.01 6.67
CA VAL A 697 19.36 -26.23 6.33
C VAL A 697 19.03 -27.71 6.43
N ALA A 698 17.87 -28.05 6.97
CA ALA A 698 17.40 -29.43 7.07
C ALA A 698 15.87 -29.53 6.96
N LEU A 699 15.38 -30.67 6.44
CA LEU A 699 13.96 -30.99 6.42
C LEU A 699 13.47 -31.31 7.84
N VAL A 700 12.31 -30.74 8.20
CA VAL A 700 11.60 -31.05 9.43
C VAL A 700 10.20 -31.55 9.06
N VAL A 701 9.82 -32.71 9.59
CA VAL A 701 8.52 -33.35 9.35
C VAL A 701 7.85 -33.64 10.69
N SER A 702 6.54 -33.38 10.77
CA SER A 702 5.74 -33.76 11.93
C SER A 702 5.78 -35.27 12.16
N THR A 703 5.97 -35.67 13.41
CA THR A 703 5.99 -37.08 13.84
C THR A 703 4.61 -37.59 14.24
N SER A 704 3.69 -36.70 14.64
CA SER A 704 2.28 -37.04 14.94
C SER A 704 1.37 -35.80 14.93
N GLY A 705 0.06 -36.02 14.92
CA GLY A 705 -0.95 -34.96 14.84
C GLY A 705 -1.36 -34.64 13.40
N THR A 706 -1.85 -33.42 13.18
CA THR A 706 -2.06 -32.85 11.85
C THR A 706 -0.72 -32.77 11.11
N PRO A 707 -0.61 -33.27 9.86
CA PRO A 707 0.67 -33.32 9.15
C PRO A 707 1.22 -31.94 8.78
N PHE A 708 2.46 -31.69 9.16
CA PHE A 708 3.23 -30.49 8.81
C PHE A 708 4.62 -30.87 8.30
N GLU A 709 5.14 -30.08 7.37
CA GLU A 709 6.49 -30.19 6.83
C GLU A 709 7.10 -28.80 6.71
N GLY A 710 8.42 -28.71 6.71
CA GLY A 710 9.10 -27.45 6.47
C GLY A 710 10.59 -27.51 6.68
N GLY A 711 11.22 -26.35 6.78
CA GLY A 711 12.67 -26.20 6.80
C GLY A 711 13.16 -25.69 8.15
N GLN A 712 14.17 -26.34 8.69
CA GLN A 712 15.12 -25.71 9.59
C GLN A 712 16.04 -24.81 8.77
N VAL A 713 16.23 -23.57 9.22
CA VAL A 713 17.16 -22.57 8.68
C VAL A 713 17.97 -22.01 9.84
N ASN A 714 19.24 -22.40 9.94
CA ASN A 714 20.12 -22.08 11.07
C ASN A 714 19.47 -22.44 12.42
N THR A 715 19.09 -21.44 13.23
CA THR A 715 18.45 -21.58 14.55
C THR A 715 16.92 -21.39 14.50
N THR A 716 16.32 -21.34 13.31
CA THR A 716 14.88 -21.16 13.12
C THR A 716 14.28 -22.38 12.44
N VAL A 717 13.06 -22.76 12.81
CA VAL A 717 12.26 -23.73 12.04
C VAL A 717 10.99 -23.06 11.54
N VAL A 718 10.66 -23.29 10.27
CA VAL A 718 9.42 -22.86 9.62
C VAL A 718 8.65 -24.10 9.21
N LEU A 719 7.39 -24.23 9.65
CA LEU A 719 6.52 -25.36 9.29
C LEU A 719 5.23 -24.90 8.59
N PHE A 720 4.80 -25.71 7.63
CA PHE A 720 3.61 -25.52 6.81
C PHE A 720 2.70 -26.75 6.89
N PRO A 721 1.36 -26.57 6.86
CA PRO A 721 0.44 -27.70 6.77
C PRO A 721 0.63 -28.45 5.45
N VAL A 722 0.72 -29.78 5.49
CA VAL A 722 0.84 -30.60 4.26
C VAL A 722 -0.44 -30.52 3.42
N ASN A 723 -1.61 -30.45 4.08
CA ASN A 723 -2.91 -30.35 3.45
C ASN A 723 -3.72 -29.20 4.06
N LEU A 724 -4.04 -28.20 3.25
CA LEU A 724 -4.78 -27.00 3.65
C LEU A 724 -6.23 -27.29 4.05
N SER A 725 -6.82 -28.40 3.56
CA SER A 725 -8.20 -28.78 3.87
C SER A 725 -8.34 -29.57 5.19
N THR A 726 -7.23 -30.01 5.79
CA THR A 726 -7.26 -30.81 7.02
C THR A 726 -7.30 -29.89 8.24
N PRO A 727 -8.35 -29.93 9.08
CA PRO A 727 -8.41 -29.10 10.28
C PRO A 727 -7.26 -29.40 11.24
N PHE A 728 -6.72 -28.34 11.86
CA PHE A 728 -5.71 -28.49 12.90
C PHE A 728 -6.30 -29.17 14.14
N THR A 729 -5.58 -30.15 14.69
CA THR A 729 -5.95 -30.86 15.93
C THR A 729 -4.84 -30.74 16.97
N SER A 730 -3.67 -31.29 16.63
CA SER A 730 -2.41 -31.12 17.35
C SER A 730 -1.26 -31.22 16.36
N LEU A 731 -0.05 -30.87 16.76
CA LEU A 731 1.16 -31.02 15.95
C LEU A 731 2.31 -31.43 16.86
N THR A 732 3.00 -32.52 16.54
CA THR A 732 4.26 -32.89 17.20
C THR A 732 5.37 -33.06 16.18
N TYR A 733 6.55 -32.51 16.48
CA TYR A 733 7.76 -32.65 15.67
C TYR A 733 9.01 -32.60 16.55
N THR A 734 10.16 -32.95 15.99
CA THR A 734 11.44 -32.98 16.71
C THR A 734 12.48 -32.16 15.97
N VAL A 735 13.23 -31.33 16.70
CA VAL A 735 14.31 -30.50 16.15
C VAL A 735 15.52 -30.48 17.08
N PRO A 736 16.72 -30.16 16.58
CA PRO A 736 17.90 -30.01 17.43
C PRO A 736 17.69 -28.95 18.53
N THR A 737 18.29 -29.15 19.71
CA THR A 737 18.31 -28.18 20.83
C THR A 737 18.89 -26.80 20.46
N ALA A 738 19.62 -26.72 19.35
CA ALA A 738 20.13 -25.48 18.78
C ALA A 738 19.02 -24.60 18.18
N ILE A 739 17.83 -25.14 17.88
CA ILE A 739 16.72 -24.35 17.35
C ILE A 739 16.13 -23.47 18.44
N LYS A 740 16.12 -22.17 18.13
CA LYS A 740 15.75 -21.08 19.03
C LYS A 740 14.44 -20.43 18.67
N THR A 741 14.07 -20.42 17.40
CA THR A 741 12.81 -19.80 16.92
C THR A 741 11.97 -20.84 16.20
N HIS A 742 10.69 -20.87 16.51
CA HIS A 742 9.71 -21.74 15.85
C HIS A 742 8.63 -20.87 15.23
N LEU A 743 8.40 -21.04 13.94
CA LEU A 743 7.39 -20.32 13.18
C LEU A 743 6.47 -21.35 12.50
N ILE A 744 5.22 -21.39 12.92
CA ILE A 744 4.22 -22.37 12.47
C ILE A 744 3.12 -21.63 11.73
N THR A 745 2.95 -21.93 10.45
CA THR A 745 1.99 -21.24 9.58
C THR A 745 0.70 -22.02 9.41
N GLY A 746 -0.31 -21.44 8.74
CA GLY A 746 -1.53 -22.16 8.36
C GLY A 746 -2.38 -22.64 9.53
N LEU A 747 -2.22 -22.01 10.70
CA LEU A 747 -3.07 -22.21 11.86
C LEU A 747 -4.28 -21.27 11.78
N THR A 748 -5.25 -21.43 12.68
CA THR A 748 -6.41 -20.53 12.73
C THR A 748 -5.94 -19.14 13.14
N PRO A 749 -6.28 -18.06 12.41
CA PRO A 749 -5.92 -16.70 12.79
C PRO A 749 -6.41 -16.29 14.19
N ASN A 750 -5.63 -15.44 14.87
CA ASN A 750 -5.97 -14.85 16.18
C ASN A 750 -6.43 -15.87 17.25
N SER A 751 -5.88 -17.09 17.21
CA SER A 751 -6.32 -18.23 18.02
C SER A 751 -5.23 -18.71 18.97
N GLY A 752 -5.65 -19.24 20.11
CA GLY A 752 -4.75 -19.67 21.18
C GLY A 752 -4.25 -21.12 21.03
N TYR A 753 -2.99 -21.32 21.41
CA TYR A 753 -2.26 -22.59 21.33
C TYR A 753 -1.39 -22.79 22.58
N ASP A 754 -1.28 -24.02 23.04
CA ASP A 754 -0.36 -24.41 24.11
C ASP A 754 0.81 -25.18 23.50
N VAL A 755 2.03 -24.80 23.88
CA VAL A 755 3.28 -25.40 23.41
C VAL A 755 3.94 -26.15 24.57
N VAL A 756 4.23 -27.43 24.36
CA VAL A 756 4.94 -28.29 25.30
C VAL A 756 6.24 -28.76 24.65
N THR A 757 7.36 -28.58 25.34
CA THR A 757 8.67 -29.06 24.88
C THR A 757 9.19 -30.17 25.79
N GLN A 758 9.74 -31.22 25.20
CA GLN A 758 10.33 -32.35 25.91
C GLN A 758 11.71 -32.66 25.33
N PRO A 759 12.78 -32.68 26.14
CA PRO A 759 14.11 -33.13 25.68
C PRO A 759 14.09 -34.59 25.22
N VAL A 760 14.68 -34.85 24.04
CA VAL A 760 14.83 -36.20 23.47
C VAL A 760 16.28 -36.34 22.96
N GLY A 761 17.18 -36.82 23.81
CA GLY A 761 18.60 -36.89 23.47
C GLY A 761 19.22 -35.50 23.29
N ASN A 762 19.79 -35.22 22.11
CA ASN A 762 20.32 -33.90 21.73
C ASN A 762 19.27 -32.99 21.07
N ASP A 763 18.05 -33.49 20.94
CA ASP A 763 16.93 -32.83 20.29
C ASP A 763 15.86 -32.42 21.30
N VAL A 764 14.91 -31.62 20.85
CA VAL A 764 13.70 -31.24 21.56
C VAL A 764 12.51 -31.69 20.73
N GLN A 765 11.65 -32.49 21.34
CA GLN A 765 10.32 -32.74 20.82
C GLN A 765 9.41 -31.59 21.23
N VAL A 766 8.69 -31.04 20.27
CA VAL A 766 7.71 -29.97 20.47
C VAL A 766 6.33 -30.52 20.16
N THR A 767 5.38 -30.29 21.05
CA THR A 767 3.96 -30.61 20.86
C THR A 767 3.13 -29.34 21.01
N ILE A 768 2.28 -29.06 20.01
CA ILE A 768 1.34 -27.95 19.97
C ILE A 768 -0.08 -28.51 20.02
N ASN A 769 -0.90 -27.97 20.91
CA ASN A 769 -2.34 -28.22 20.98
C ASN A 769 -3.11 -26.90 20.96
N THR A 770 -4.41 -26.95 20.69
CA THR A 770 -5.28 -25.79 20.95
C THR A 770 -5.23 -25.43 22.43
N GLY A 771 -5.19 -24.13 22.74
CA GLY A 771 -4.84 -23.67 24.08
C GLY A 771 -5.01 -22.16 24.27
N ALA A 772 -4.29 -21.58 25.22
CA ALA A 772 -4.39 -20.16 25.54
C ALA A 772 -3.05 -19.50 25.91
N THR A 773 -1.92 -20.19 25.67
CA THR A 773 -0.60 -19.70 26.07
C THR A 773 0.02 -18.77 25.01
N TYR A 774 0.02 -19.20 23.75
CA TYR A 774 0.55 -18.46 22.61
C TYR A 774 -0.57 -18.21 21.60
N TYR A 775 -0.50 -17.10 20.87
CA TYR A 775 -1.53 -16.74 19.90
C TYR A 775 -0.94 -16.59 18.51
N THR A 776 -1.68 -17.06 17.51
CA THR A 776 -1.40 -16.75 16.12
C THR A 776 -1.75 -15.30 15.82
N ASP A 777 -1.08 -14.71 14.83
CA ASP A 777 -1.46 -13.43 14.27
C ASP A 777 -2.68 -13.52 13.32
N SER A 778 -2.98 -12.42 12.62
CA SER A 778 -4.06 -12.35 11.64
C SER A 778 -3.87 -13.25 10.41
N GLY A 779 -2.63 -13.68 10.12
CA GLY A 779 -2.30 -14.61 9.05
C GLY A 779 -2.30 -16.07 9.49
N GLY A 780 -2.58 -16.36 10.76
CA GLY A 780 -2.51 -17.72 11.29
C GLY A 780 -1.08 -18.20 11.50
N VAL A 781 -0.14 -17.30 11.77
CA VAL A 781 1.25 -17.62 12.09
C VAL A 781 1.45 -17.59 13.59
N LEU A 782 1.88 -18.72 14.16
CA LEU A 782 2.30 -18.86 15.55
C LEU A 782 3.83 -18.80 15.61
N ILE A 783 4.36 -17.84 16.35
CA ILE A 783 5.79 -17.69 16.56
C ILE A 783 6.12 -17.65 18.05
N TRP A 784 7.18 -18.35 18.44
CA TRP A 784 7.78 -18.22 19.76
C TRP A 784 9.26 -18.53 19.70
N LYS A 785 9.98 -18.10 20.73
CA LYS A 785 11.41 -18.37 20.91
C LYS A 785 11.66 -19.18 22.18
N THR A 786 12.66 -20.06 22.14
CA THR A 786 13.06 -20.90 23.29
C THR A 786 14.06 -20.23 24.21
N GLU A 787 14.64 -19.10 23.77
CA GLU A 787 15.52 -18.25 24.58
C GLU A 787 14.73 -17.13 25.25
N LEU A 788 15.06 -16.86 26.52
CA LEU A 788 14.51 -15.74 27.26
C LEU A 788 15.01 -14.43 26.64
N ILE A 789 14.11 -13.66 26.04
CA ILE A 789 14.41 -12.32 25.56
C ILE A 789 14.01 -11.31 26.64
N LYS A 790 14.98 -10.53 27.13
CA LYS A 790 14.69 -9.41 28.02
C LYS A 790 13.72 -8.46 27.31
N GLY A 791 12.65 -8.08 28.00
CA GLY A 791 11.58 -7.22 27.49
C GLY A 791 10.45 -7.95 26.76
N ASP A 792 10.62 -9.22 26.40
CA ASP A 792 9.57 -10.05 25.79
C ASP A 792 8.84 -10.83 26.88
N VAL A 793 7.83 -10.20 27.45
CA VAL A 793 7.07 -10.70 28.60
C VAL A 793 5.93 -11.62 28.15
N SER A 794 5.51 -11.51 26.90
CA SER A 794 4.56 -12.41 26.26
C SER A 794 5.22 -13.74 25.87
N GLY A 795 6.54 -13.76 25.68
CA GLY A 795 7.32 -14.93 25.25
C GLY A 795 7.16 -15.24 23.75
N ASN A 796 6.65 -14.29 22.98
CA ASN A 796 6.38 -14.44 21.54
C ASN A 796 7.64 -14.25 20.68
N GLY A 797 8.77 -13.96 21.31
CA GLY A 797 10.06 -13.72 20.68
C GLY A 797 10.36 -12.26 20.39
N PHE A 798 9.50 -11.33 20.81
CA PHE A 798 9.57 -9.92 20.45
C PHE A 798 9.31 -9.01 21.64
N VAL A 799 9.94 -7.84 21.62
CA VAL A 799 9.72 -6.79 22.61
C VAL A 799 8.75 -5.79 21.99
N THR A 800 7.52 -5.75 22.50
CA THR A 800 6.40 -4.94 22.00
C THR A 800 5.80 -4.06 23.11
N ALA A 801 4.92 -3.13 22.73
CA ALA A 801 4.14 -2.37 23.70
C ALA A 801 3.18 -3.26 24.53
N TYR A 802 2.80 -4.43 24.00
CA TYR A 802 1.99 -5.41 24.72
C TYR A 802 2.77 -6.02 25.89
N ASP A 803 4.08 -6.23 25.75
CA ASP A 803 4.92 -6.71 26.84
C ASP A 803 5.00 -5.70 27.98
N ALA A 804 5.14 -4.41 27.65
CA ALA A 804 5.05 -3.33 28.63
C ALA A 804 3.68 -3.30 29.33
N PHE A 805 2.60 -3.60 28.61
CA PHE A 805 1.27 -3.71 29.19
C PHE A 805 1.15 -4.89 30.16
N LEU A 806 1.68 -6.06 29.82
CA LEU A 806 1.72 -7.21 30.72
C LEU A 806 2.51 -6.91 32.00
N VAL A 807 3.65 -6.20 31.89
CA VAL A 807 4.40 -5.69 33.05
C VAL A 807 3.53 -4.80 33.92
N LEU A 808 2.80 -3.86 33.33
CA LEU A 808 1.96 -2.94 34.09
C LEU A 808 0.78 -3.63 34.76
N GLN A 809 0.11 -4.56 34.06
CA GLN A 809 -0.95 -5.39 34.64
C GLN A 809 -0.44 -6.21 35.83
N HIS A 810 0.78 -6.74 35.73
CA HIS A 810 1.43 -7.46 36.81
C HIS A 810 1.73 -6.57 38.01
N VAL A 811 2.29 -5.38 37.77
CA VAL A 811 2.62 -4.37 38.80
C VAL A 811 1.38 -3.95 39.59
N VAL A 812 0.21 -3.88 38.95
CA VAL A 812 -1.06 -3.54 39.62
C VAL A 812 -1.84 -4.77 40.12
N GLY A 813 -1.25 -5.98 40.05
CA GLY A 813 -1.83 -7.21 40.60
C GLY A 813 -3.02 -7.78 39.81
N LEU A 814 -3.21 -7.36 38.56
CA LEU A 814 -4.27 -7.88 37.69
C LEU A 814 -3.92 -9.27 37.12
N ILE A 815 -2.62 -9.51 36.89
CA ILE A 815 -2.11 -10.79 36.39
C ILE A 815 -0.88 -11.24 37.19
N ALA A 816 -0.67 -12.56 37.24
CA ALA A 816 0.58 -13.13 37.73
C ALA A 816 1.45 -13.53 36.53
N LEU A 817 2.69 -13.02 36.48
CA LEU A 817 3.68 -13.46 35.50
C LEU A 817 4.35 -14.74 35.98
N SER A 818 4.64 -15.66 35.06
CA SER A 818 5.47 -16.83 35.35
C SER A 818 6.93 -16.44 35.67
N PRO A 819 7.75 -17.32 36.27
CA PRO A 819 9.15 -16.99 36.57
C PRO A 819 9.96 -16.52 35.35
N ALA A 820 9.74 -17.13 34.18
CA ALA A 820 10.39 -16.71 32.94
C ALA A 820 9.89 -15.32 32.49
N GLN A 821 8.58 -15.07 32.53
CA GLN A 821 8.03 -13.75 32.19
C GLN A 821 8.46 -12.67 33.18
N GLN A 822 8.63 -13.01 34.45
CA GLN A 822 9.18 -12.12 35.46
C GLN A 822 10.65 -11.77 35.16
N GLU A 823 11.43 -12.77 34.72
CA GLU A 823 12.81 -12.58 34.31
C GLU A 823 12.91 -11.75 33.03
N ALA A 824 12.04 -11.96 32.04
CA ALA A 824 11.95 -11.13 30.85
C ALA A 824 11.51 -9.69 31.19
N ALA A 825 10.55 -9.54 32.10
CA ALA A 825 10.00 -8.26 32.52
C ALA A 825 11.00 -7.38 33.25
N ASP A 826 11.94 -7.95 34.02
CA ASP A 826 12.99 -7.18 34.72
C ASP A 826 14.10 -6.75 33.74
N VAL A 827 13.79 -5.81 32.85
CA VAL A 827 14.75 -5.25 31.89
C VAL A 827 15.78 -4.33 32.56
N THR A 828 15.46 -3.79 33.73
CA THR A 828 16.39 -2.99 34.55
C THR A 828 17.41 -3.85 35.30
N GLY A 829 17.16 -5.15 35.45
CA GLY A 829 18.04 -6.11 36.12
C GLY A 829 18.17 -5.86 37.63
N ASN A 830 17.18 -5.18 38.23
CA ASN A 830 17.22 -4.79 39.64
C ASN A 830 16.51 -5.79 40.56
N GLY A 831 15.94 -6.86 39.99
CA GLY A 831 15.20 -7.90 40.71
C GLY A 831 13.77 -7.51 41.10
N VAL A 832 13.23 -6.39 40.58
CA VAL A 832 11.91 -5.85 40.88
C VAL A 832 11.21 -5.44 39.59
N ILE A 833 10.08 -6.07 39.29
CA ILE A 833 9.25 -5.71 38.14
C ILE A 833 8.43 -4.47 38.49
N SER A 834 8.60 -3.41 37.70
CA SER A 834 8.04 -2.09 37.98
C SER A 834 7.55 -1.40 36.71
N ALA A 835 6.87 -0.26 36.87
CA ALA A 835 6.50 0.58 35.74
C ALA A 835 7.73 1.13 34.98
N LEU A 836 8.91 1.17 35.62
CA LEU A 836 10.16 1.58 34.98
C LEU A 836 10.59 0.56 33.92
N ASP A 837 10.40 -0.73 34.18
CA ASP A 837 10.69 -1.79 33.22
C ASP A 837 9.78 -1.70 32.00
N ALA A 838 8.48 -1.45 32.22
CA ALA A 838 7.52 -1.20 31.13
C ALA A 838 7.91 0.03 30.29
N ALA A 839 8.43 1.09 30.92
CA ALA A 839 8.87 2.29 30.21
C ALA A 839 10.11 2.05 29.33
N PHE A 840 11.07 1.24 29.79
CA PHE A 840 12.21 0.84 28.98
C PHE A 840 11.79 -0.07 27.82
N ILE A 841 10.88 -1.02 28.06
CA ILE A 841 10.29 -1.85 27.00
C ILE A 841 9.66 -0.95 25.93
N LEU A 842 8.86 0.04 26.31
CA LEU A 842 8.28 1.00 25.35
C LEU A 842 9.35 1.80 24.59
N GLN A 843 10.39 2.31 25.26
CA GLN A 843 11.48 3.02 24.59
C GLN A 843 12.21 2.14 23.57
N TYR A 844 12.43 0.87 23.91
CA TYR A 844 13.04 -0.10 23.00
C TYR A 844 12.15 -0.34 21.78
N THR A 845 10.83 -0.44 21.98
CA THR A 845 9.87 -0.70 20.89
C THR A 845 9.79 0.43 19.87
N VAL A 846 10.10 1.67 20.26
CA VAL A 846 10.11 2.83 19.38
C VAL A 846 11.53 3.24 18.95
N GLY A 847 12.54 2.43 19.25
CA GLY A 847 13.93 2.66 18.83
C GLY A 847 14.65 3.81 19.56
N LEU A 848 14.11 4.32 20.67
CA LEU A 848 14.78 5.34 21.50
C LEU A 848 16.00 4.78 22.23
N ILE A 849 15.96 3.48 22.53
CA ILE A 849 17.11 2.71 23.02
C ILE A 849 17.23 1.44 22.17
N THR A 850 18.46 1.05 21.89
CA THR A 850 18.77 -0.18 21.13
C THR A 850 19.19 -1.33 22.05
N GLU A 851 19.30 -1.09 23.36
CA GLU A 851 19.65 -2.08 24.37
C GLU A 851 19.02 -1.72 25.73
N PHE A 852 18.76 -2.72 26.55
CA PHE A 852 18.24 -2.51 27.90
C PHE A 852 19.37 -2.16 28.90
N PRO A 853 19.09 -1.37 29.94
CA PRO A 853 20.12 -0.86 30.87
C PRO A 853 20.92 -1.94 31.63
N SER A 854 20.45 -3.18 31.69
CA SER A 854 21.04 -4.26 32.49
C SER A 854 22.08 -5.12 31.78
N VAL A 855 22.51 -4.78 30.56
CA VAL A 855 23.59 -5.52 29.86
C VAL A 855 24.98 -5.11 30.39
N ALA A 856 25.24 -5.32 31.68
CA ALA A 856 26.60 -5.28 32.25
C ALA A 856 27.10 -6.70 32.48
N LYS A 857 28.12 -7.09 31.70
CA LYS A 857 28.87 -8.36 31.82
C LYS A 857 29.20 -8.70 33.27
N VAL A 858 29.04 -9.97 33.61
CA VAL A 858 29.42 -10.62 34.87
C VAL A 858 30.70 -10.02 35.45
N GLY A 859 30.60 -9.39 36.62
CA GLY A 859 31.77 -9.11 37.45
C GLY A 859 31.91 -7.70 38.03
N THR A 860 30.86 -7.01 38.47
CA THR A 860 31.03 -5.98 39.52
C THR A 860 29.69 -5.62 40.16
N LYS A 861 29.56 -5.79 41.50
CA LYS A 861 28.49 -5.16 42.28
C LYS A 861 28.75 -3.65 42.31
N VAL A 862 28.09 -2.90 41.44
CA VAL A 862 27.86 -1.46 41.64
C VAL A 862 26.38 -1.31 41.92
N GLY A 863 26.03 -0.81 43.11
CA GLY A 863 24.64 -0.52 43.45
C GLY A 863 24.09 0.53 42.50
N ALA A 864 23.02 0.20 41.79
CA ALA A 864 22.25 1.18 41.02
C ALA A 864 21.69 2.26 41.96
N PRO A 865 21.62 3.53 41.54
CA PRO A 865 20.97 4.56 42.34
C PRO A 865 19.47 4.27 42.42
N SER A 866 18.92 4.13 43.63
CA SER A 866 17.46 4.12 43.81
C SER A 866 16.92 5.51 43.49
N PHE A 867 16.11 5.64 42.45
CA PHE A 867 15.40 6.88 42.16
C PHE A 867 14.17 7.02 43.05
N SER A 868 13.70 8.26 43.22
CA SER A 868 12.50 8.55 44.01
C SER A 868 11.24 8.30 43.16
N PRO A 869 10.08 7.97 43.76
CA PRO A 869 8.81 7.77 43.03
C PRO A 869 8.39 8.94 42.12
N LYS A 870 8.85 10.17 42.42
CA LYS A 870 8.59 11.37 41.60
C LYS A 870 9.43 11.43 40.32
N THR A 871 10.54 10.68 40.25
CA THR A 871 11.42 10.61 39.08
C THR A 871 10.90 9.56 38.09
N GLU A 872 10.33 8.47 38.59
CA GLU A 872 9.64 7.44 37.80
C GLU A 872 8.35 7.97 37.14
N GLU A 873 7.55 8.76 37.87
CA GLU A 873 6.32 9.40 37.33
C GLU A 873 6.62 10.42 36.21
N LYS A 874 7.77 11.11 36.32
CA LYS A 874 8.22 12.06 35.29
C LYS A 874 8.72 11.35 34.03
N LEU A 875 9.55 10.31 34.19
CA LEU A 875 10.06 9.52 33.06
C LEU A 875 8.93 8.85 32.28
N LEU A 876 7.88 8.40 32.97
CA LEU A 876 6.69 7.81 32.37
C LEU A 876 5.82 8.86 31.65
N ALA A 877 5.71 10.07 32.18
CA ALA A 877 5.01 11.18 31.53
C ALA A 877 5.75 11.69 30.27
N ASP A 878 7.08 11.78 30.33
CA ASP A 878 7.91 12.18 29.19
C ASP A 878 7.85 11.11 28.07
N ALA A 879 7.84 9.82 28.41
CA ALA A 879 7.67 8.73 27.44
C ALA A 879 6.29 8.75 26.74
N ILE A 880 5.22 9.14 27.45
CA ILE A 880 3.87 9.28 26.87
C ILE A 880 3.81 10.44 25.88
N ILE A 881 4.46 11.56 26.19
CA ILE A 881 4.53 12.73 25.30
C ILE A 881 5.26 12.39 24.00
N GLU A 882 6.28 11.55 24.05
CA GLU A 882 6.99 11.09 22.85
C GLU A 882 6.21 10.00 22.09
N LEU A 883 5.51 9.09 22.80
CA LEU A 883 4.59 8.13 22.17
C LEU A 883 3.44 8.82 21.43
N GLU A 884 2.96 9.96 21.91
CA GLU A 884 1.94 10.78 21.23
C GLU A 884 2.42 11.37 19.90
N LYS A 885 3.72 11.42 19.64
CA LYS A 885 4.32 11.93 18.40
C LYS A 885 4.67 10.84 17.40
N ALA A 886 4.61 9.57 17.81
CA ALA A 886 4.90 8.42 16.96
C ALA A 886 3.65 7.96 16.20
N PRO A 887 3.79 7.41 14.97
CA PRO A 887 2.67 6.81 14.24
C PRO A 887 2.30 5.47 14.88
N LEU A 888 1.38 5.53 15.85
CA LEU A 888 0.93 4.35 16.61
C LEU A 888 -0.23 3.62 15.91
N SER A 889 -0.18 2.29 15.88
CA SER A 889 -1.28 1.43 15.43
C SER A 889 -2.54 1.62 16.26
N THR A 890 -3.72 1.23 15.74
CA THR A 890 -5.01 1.34 16.43
C THR A 890 -5.00 0.64 17.79
N GLU A 891 -4.30 -0.50 17.89
CA GLU A 891 -4.13 -1.24 19.15
C GLU A 891 -3.21 -0.50 20.13
N GLN A 892 -2.11 0.09 19.65
CA GLN A 892 -1.22 0.93 20.44
C GLN A 892 -1.91 2.22 20.95
N GLN A 893 -2.81 2.82 20.16
CA GLN A 893 -3.62 3.96 20.57
C GLN A 893 -4.64 3.59 21.66
N GLN A 894 -5.25 2.39 21.56
CA GLN A 894 -6.15 1.85 22.56
C GLN A 894 -5.42 1.58 23.89
N VAL A 895 -4.20 1.05 23.83
CA VAL A 895 -3.32 0.81 24.98
C VAL A 895 -2.87 2.13 25.62
N LEU A 896 -2.45 3.12 24.83
CA LEU A 896 -2.10 4.46 25.32
C LEU A 896 -3.27 5.11 26.08
N LYS A 897 -4.50 4.91 25.61
CA LYS A 897 -5.72 5.40 26.28
C LYS A 897 -5.96 4.74 27.64
N GLN A 898 -5.71 3.44 27.76
CA GLN A 898 -5.83 2.70 29.02
C GLN A 898 -4.70 3.07 30.01
N LEU A 899 -3.48 3.28 29.50
CA LEU A 899 -2.32 3.74 30.26
C LEU A 899 -2.58 5.11 30.93
N LYS A 900 -3.18 6.05 30.18
CA LYS A 900 -3.62 7.37 30.68
C LYS A 900 -4.67 7.27 31.78
N GLN A 901 -5.57 6.30 31.70
CA GLN A 901 -6.61 6.09 32.71
C GLN A 901 -6.05 5.51 34.02
N LEU A 902 -5.07 4.61 33.93
CA LEU A 902 -4.38 4.06 35.10
C LEU A 902 -3.58 5.13 35.86
N LEU A 903 -2.88 6.02 35.13
CA LEU A 903 -2.05 7.08 35.72
C LEU A 903 -2.86 8.10 36.53
N GLN A 904 -4.07 8.43 36.09
CA GLN A 904 -4.95 9.33 36.83
C GLN A 904 -5.39 8.78 38.19
N GLN A 905 -5.33 7.46 38.38
CA GLN A 905 -5.73 6.80 39.63
C GLN A 905 -4.60 6.75 40.68
N LEU A 906 -3.35 6.94 40.27
CA LEU A 906 -2.16 6.90 41.14
C LEU A 906 -1.78 8.27 41.75
N ALA A 907 -2.38 9.37 41.27
CA ALA A 907 -2.09 10.71 41.79
C ALA A 907 -2.68 10.93 43.21
N PRO A 908 -1.93 11.54 44.15
CA PRO A 908 -2.46 11.86 45.48
C PRO A 908 -3.67 12.80 45.38
N PRO A 909 -4.76 12.55 46.13
CA PRO A 909 -5.98 13.35 46.02
C PRO A 909 -5.70 14.80 46.40
N LYS A 910 -6.09 15.73 45.52
CA LYS A 910 -5.85 17.17 45.74
C LYS A 910 -6.73 17.77 46.83
N GLN A 911 -7.80 17.08 47.23
CA GLN A 911 -8.75 17.52 48.25
C GLN A 911 -9.16 16.39 49.19
N THR A 912 -9.34 16.71 50.46
CA THR A 912 -9.94 15.81 51.45
C THR A 912 -11.44 15.75 51.19
N ALA A 913 -12.02 14.56 51.10
CA ALA A 913 -13.43 14.38 50.76
C ALA A 913 -14.06 13.17 51.48
N LEU A 914 -15.34 13.28 51.83
CA LEU A 914 -16.18 12.16 52.23
C LEU A 914 -17.00 11.69 51.03
N LEU A 915 -16.87 10.41 50.67
CA LEU A 915 -17.54 9.81 49.52
C LEU A 915 -18.82 9.07 49.97
N PRO A 916 -19.74 8.71 49.04
CA PRO A 916 -20.93 7.96 49.40
C PRO A 916 -20.58 6.57 49.94
N ASN A 917 -21.28 6.14 51.00
CA ASN A 917 -21.15 4.79 51.53
C ASN A 917 -21.71 3.75 50.56
N PHE A 918 -21.12 2.55 50.56
CA PHE A 918 -21.54 1.43 49.71
C PHE A 918 -21.52 0.10 50.48
N PRO A 919 -22.59 -0.71 50.40
CA PRO A 919 -23.87 -0.43 49.73
C PRO A 919 -24.70 0.66 50.44
N ASN A 920 -25.67 1.26 49.73
CA ASN A 920 -26.68 2.18 50.28
C ASN A 920 -27.98 2.16 49.41
N PRO A 921 -29.13 1.67 49.89
CA PRO A 921 -29.37 1.15 51.23
C PRO A 921 -28.55 -0.11 51.55
N PHE A 922 -28.30 -0.39 52.83
CA PHE A 922 -27.48 -1.54 53.27
C PHE A 922 -28.16 -2.41 54.33
N ASN A 923 -27.72 -3.67 54.45
CA ASN A 923 -28.23 -4.67 55.40
C ASN A 923 -27.18 -5.73 55.78
N PRO A 924 -26.73 -5.84 57.05
CA PRO A 924 -26.71 -4.81 58.09
C PRO A 924 -25.44 -3.93 58.01
N ASP A 925 -24.52 -4.13 57.07
CA ASP A 925 -23.22 -3.47 57.04
C ASP A 925 -22.90 -2.62 55.79
N THR A 926 -22.01 -1.63 55.93
CA THR A 926 -21.62 -0.70 54.86
C THR A 926 -20.19 -0.19 55.06
N TRP A 927 -19.56 0.21 53.96
CA TRP A 927 -18.24 0.83 53.94
C TRP A 927 -18.39 2.29 53.57
N ILE A 928 -17.65 3.16 54.26
CA ILE A 928 -17.72 4.62 54.12
C ILE A 928 -16.37 5.11 53.58
N PRO A 929 -16.23 5.26 52.25
CA PRO A 929 -14.99 5.67 51.62
C PRO A 929 -14.70 7.16 51.82
N TYR A 930 -13.43 7.52 51.89
CA TYR A 930 -12.97 8.90 52.03
C TYR A 930 -11.61 9.11 51.37
N GLN A 931 -11.25 10.37 51.16
CA GLN A 931 -9.96 10.80 50.62
C GLN A 931 -9.33 11.80 51.56
N LEU A 932 -8.00 11.77 51.70
CA LEU A 932 -7.23 12.71 52.49
C LEU A 932 -6.17 13.39 51.62
N ALA A 933 -6.29 14.71 51.42
CA ALA A 933 -5.26 15.48 50.72
C ALA A 933 -3.97 15.62 51.53
N GLN A 934 -4.07 15.53 52.86
CA GLN A 934 -2.96 15.57 53.81
C GLN A 934 -3.24 14.60 54.96
N GLY A 935 -2.20 14.12 55.64
CA GLY A 935 -2.38 13.21 56.76
C GLY A 935 -3.15 13.85 57.92
N ALA A 936 -4.16 13.14 58.45
CA ALA A 936 -5.06 13.67 59.47
C ALA A 936 -5.58 12.56 60.40
N SER A 937 -5.98 12.95 61.62
CA SER A 937 -6.73 12.05 62.52
C SER A 937 -8.18 11.96 62.06
N VAL A 938 -8.63 10.74 61.74
CA VAL A 938 -9.94 10.47 61.14
C VAL A 938 -10.89 9.82 62.14
N SER A 939 -12.12 10.35 62.21
CA SER A 939 -13.23 9.73 62.91
C SER A 939 -14.53 9.86 62.11
N ILE A 940 -15.39 8.85 62.20
CA ILE A 940 -16.75 8.87 61.67
C ILE A 940 -17.75 8.79 62.81
N ARG A 941 -18.69 9.73 62.87
CA ARG A 941 -19.79 9.73 63.84
C ARG A 941 -21.12 9.57 63.14
N ILE A 942 -21.95 8.66 63.63
CA ILE A 942 -23.22 8.27 63.04
C ILE A 942 -24.35 8.72 63.94
N TYR A 943 -25.38 9.34 63.37
CA TYR A 943 -26.51 9.96 64.08
C TYR A 943 -27.84 9.46 63.51
N ASN A 944 -28.86 9.37 64.37
CA ASN A 944 -30.24 9.10 63.95
C ASN A 944 -30.94 10.39 63.46
N MET A 945 -32.19 10.27 63.01
CA MET A 945 -32.97 11.41 62.50
C MET A 945 -33.26 12.52 63.54
N HIS A 946 -33.17 12.22 64.83
CA HIS A 946 -33.31 13.20 65.92
C HIS A 946 -31.98 13.86 66.29
N GLY A 947 -30.90 13.58 65.56
CA GLY A 947 -29.55 14.11 65.83
C GLY A 947 -28.84 13.45 67.02
N GLN A 948 -29.38 12.36 67.56
CA GLN A 948 -28.73 11.62 68.65
C GLN A 948 -27.60 10.76 68.09
N LEU A 949 -26.45 10.76 68.77
CA LEU A 949 -25.29 9.93 68.40
C LEU A 949 -25.64 8.45 68.58
N VAL A 950 -25.42 7.68 67.53
CA VAL A 950 -25.69 6.25 67.44
C VAL A 950 -24.42 5.43 67.57
N ARG A 951 -23.34 5.86 66.90
CA ARG A 951 -22.03 5.18 66.91
C ARG A 951 -20.90 6.15 66.60
N SER A 952 -19.77 6.02 67.29
CA SER A 952 -18.50 6.66 66.91
C SER A 952 -17.46 5.62 66.47
N ILE A 953 -16.83 5.84 65.31
CA ILE A 953 -15.78 5.00 64.73
C ILE A 953 -14.51 5.84 64.64
N ASN A 954 -13.52 5.57 65.49
CA ASN A 954 -12.24 6.28 65.47
C ASN A 954 -11.22 5.47 64.67
N LEU A 955 -10.74 6.04 63.55
CA LEU A 955 -9.76 5.39 62.66
C LEU A 955 -8.31 5.81 62.92
N GLY A 956 -8.09 6.74 63.85
CA GLY A 956 -6.77 7.24 64.22
C GLY A 956 -6.14 8.12 63.14
N HIS A 957 -4.83 8.37 63.24
CA HIS A 957 -4.10 9.13 62.24
C HIS A 957 -3.89 8.32 60.95
N ARG A 958 -4.23 8.93 59.81
CA ARG A 958 -4.09 8.34 58.47
C ARG A 958 -3.25 9.28 57.60
N LYS A 959 -2.40 8.72 56.73
CA LYS A 959 -1.55 9.49 55.80
C LYS A 959 -2.41 10.09 54.67
N ALA A 960 -1.84 10.99 53.87
CA ALA A 960 -2.51 11.44 52.64
C ALA A 960 -2.73 10.25 51.69
N GLY A 961 -3.89 10.16 51.03
CA GLY A 961 -4.21 9.05 50.14
C GLY A 961 -5.71 8.81 49.94
N ASN A 962 -6.02 7.87 49.03
CA ASN A 962 -7.37 7.39 48.76
C ASN A 962 -7.70 6.21 49.68
N TYR A 963 -8.79 6.29 50.45
CA TYR A 963 -9.30 5.24 51.33
C TYR A 963 -10.65 4.75 50.80
N ILE A 964 -10.63 4.26 49.56
CA ILE A 964 -11.83 3.92 48.78
C ILE A 964 -12.14 2.43 48.73
N GLU A 965 -11.14 1.58 48.98
CA GLU A 965 -11.31 0.13 48.99
C GLU A 965 -11.83 -0.38 50.34
N ARG A 966 -12.53 -1.51 50.30
CA ARG A 966 -13.16 -2.16 51.47
C ARG A 966 -12.20 -2.36 52.65
N ALA A 967 -10.95 -2.73 52.37
CA ALA A 967 -9.94 -2.99 53.39
C ALA A 967 -9.44 -1.71 54.11
N GLN A 968 -9.70 -0.53 53.54
CA GLN A 968 -9.12 0.75 53.98
C GLN A 968 -10.19 1.79 54.39
N ALA A 969 -11.41 1.66 53.86
CA ALA A 969 -12.56 2.52 54.19
C ALA A 969 -13.05 2.32 55.63
N ALA A 970 -13.86 3.26 56.15
CA ALA A 970 -14.49 3.09 57.46
C ALA A 970 -15.61 2.04 57.38
N TYR A 971 -15.78 1.23 58.42
CA TYR A 971 -16.80 0.17 58.45
C TYR A 971 -17.88 0.44 59.50
N TRP A 972 -19.14 0.22 59.15
CA TRP A 972 -20.24 0.17 60.12
C TRP A 972 -21.11 -1.06 59.89
N ASP A 973 -21.42 -1.75 60.99
CA ASP A 973 -22.18 -3.02 61.04
C ASP A 973 -23.66 -2.83 61.42
N GLY A 974 -24.16 -1.59 61.38
CA GLY A 974 -25.55 -1.28 61.72
C GLY A 974 -25.88 -1.39 63.21
N ARG A 975 -24.87 -1.35 64.11
CA ARG A 975 -25.08 -1.39 65.57
C ARG A 975 -24.80 -0.05 66.25
N ASN A 976 -25.47 0.21 67.37
CA ASN A 976 -25.23 1.37 68.23
C ASN A 976 -23.99 1.17 69.12
N GLU A 977 -23.66 2.14 69.99
CA GLU A 977 -22.48 2.08 70.87
C GLU A 977 -22.51 0.92 71.87
N VAL A 978 -23.68 0.47 72.30
CA VAL A 978 -23.85 -0.68 73.23
C VAL A 978 -24.00 -2.02 72.51
N GLY A 979 -23.86 -2.05 71.18
CA GLY A 979 -23.84 -3.27 70.36
C GLY A 979 -25.22 -3.76 69.88
N GLU A 980 -26.28 -3.00 70.11
CA GLU A 980 -27.63 -3.33 69.65
C GLU A 980 -27.84 -2.90 68.20
N SER A 981 -28.54 -3.72 67.41
CA SER A 981 -28.85 -3.40 66.02
C SER A 981 -29.85 -2.25 65.92
N VAL A 982 -29.52 -1.22 65.15
CA VAL A 982 -30.37 -0.02 64.99
C VAL A 982 -31.62 -0.31 64.15
N ALA A 983 -32.68 0.49 64.24
CA ALA A 983 -33.90 0.29 63.44
C ALA A 983 -33.71 0.66 61.96
N SER A 984 -34.47 0.04 61.05
CA SER A 984 -34.52 0.45 59.64
C SER A 984 -34.89 1.93 59.52
N GLY A 985 -34.20 2.68 58.67
CA GLY A 985 -34.43 4.12 58.52
C GLY A 985 -33.22 4.89 58.01
N ALA A 986 -33.37 6.21 57.94
CA ALA A 986 -32.29 7.11 57.54
C ALA A 986 -31.38 7.47 58.74
N TYR A 987 -30.07 7.44 58.49
CA TYR A 987 -29.02 7.86 59.40
C TYR A 987 -28.08 8.84 58.70
N PHE A 988 -27.36 9.63 59.48
CA PHE A 988 -26.36 10.57 58.97
C PHE A 988 -24.99 10.23 59.53
N TYR A 989 -23.97 10.15 58.68
CA TYR A 989 -22.59 9.95 59.08
C TYR A 989 -21.75 11.18 58.78
N THR A 990 -20.90 11.55 59.73
CA THR A 990 -20.03 12.71 59.64
C THR A 990 -18.58 12.26 59.73
N LEU A 991 -17.79 12.55 58.70
CA LEU A 991 -16.33 12.43 58.72
C LEU A 991 -15.75 13.69 59.37
N GLN A 992 -14.85 13.49 60.34
CA GLN A 992 -13.95 14.51 60.84
C GLN A 992 -12.52 14.08 60.52
N ALA A 993 -11.79 14.90 59.76
CA ALA A 993 -10.39 14.69 59.39
C ALA A 993 -9.61 16.00 59.55
N GLY A 994 -8.96 16.19 60.71
CA GLY A 994 -8.37 17.49 61.06
C GLY A 994 -9.45 18.58 61.15
N GLU A 995 -9.27 19.68 60.42
CA GLU A 995 -10.27 20.76 60.27
C GLU A 995 -11.40 20.41 59.28
N PHE A 996 -11.22 19.39 58.44
CA PHE A 996 -12.24 19.00 57.45
C PHE A 996 -13.38 18.25 58.13
N ARG A 997 -14.62 18.70 57.86
CA ARG A 997 -15.85 18.06 58.32
C ARG A 997 -16.86 17.97 57.19
N ALA A 998 -17.38 16.77 56.94
CA ALA A 998 -18.43 16.55 55.96
C ALA A 998 -19.44 15.53 56.48
N THR A 999 -20.72 15.75 56.19
CA THR A 999 -21.82 14.87 56.60
C THR A 999 -22.59 14.37 55.38
N ARG A 1000 -22.93 13.09 55.37
CA ARG A 1000 -23.76 12.45 54.34
C ARG A 1000 -24.85 11.59 54.96
N LYS A 1001 -25.86 11.26 54.17
CA LYS A 1001 -27.00 10.40 54.54
C LYS A 1001 -26.74 8.96 54.09
N MET A 1002 -27.12 7.98 54.92
CA MET A 1002 -27.22 6.57 54.58
C MET A 1002 -28.57 6.00 55.03
N VAL A 1003 -28.99 4.89 54.42
CA VAL A 1003 -30.24 4.21 54.73
C VAL A 1003 -29.93 2.76 55.06
N ILE A 1004 -30.34 2.32 56.25
CA ILE A 1004 -30.31 0.90 56.62
C ILE A 1004 -31.70 0.31 56.43
N VAL A 1005 -31.76 -0.85 55.78
CA VAL A 1005 -32.99 -1.63 55.58
C VAL A 1005 -32.73 -3.00 56.17
N LYS A 1006 -33.42 -3.35 57.26
CA LYS A 1006 -33.40 -4.72 57.77
C LYS A 1006 -34.31 -5.63 56.96
#